data_AF-A0A6P8RDZ8-F1
#
_entry.id   AF-A0A6P8RDZ8-F1
#
_cell.length_a   1.000
_cell.length_b   1.000
_cell.length_c   1.000
_cell.angle_alpha   90.00
_cell.angle_beta   90.00
_cell.angle_gamma   90.00
#
_symmetry.space_group_name_H-M   'P 1'
#
loop_
_entity.id
_entity.type
_entity.pdbx_description
1 polymer ?
#
loop_
_entity_poly.entity_id
_entity_poly.type
_entity_poly.pdbx_seq_one_letter_code
_entity_poly.pdbx_strand_id
1 'polypeptide(L)'
;MENDAGGAAERTMAAWWVDRGCCYCWTGSAWVFAVGALVLLHCPASAFCRICKHRIPSPDEVVYKVHLSPNHIFKRNVDQQLRVKTVYDTSVENLLPEKRKLVKNKLFPQAVSYLQKTFQVRKPTGTILLSRQCASDQYLRRKGDLHRYCSGACAQYTRCGPVIVPEEHLQCMICRANDYYCGPVGVPNREGVEDADFVLYVSALSTERCGQENIVAYAAYCQLEAEMDRPIAGYANLCPSMISTQAQEFVGMLSTVKHEILHALGFSAGLFAFYYDDNGNPWTARQATGLPSFNPSLGLYQWSNKVVRKAVRSWDVRGNQILQHDVFLLVTPRVIEEARKHFNCPVLEGMELENQGGLGTELNHWEKRLLENEAMTGSHTQNRVFSRITLALMEDTGWYRANYSMAGKLDWGRNKGCDFAMKSCKFWIAQQKKRQEIVRPYCDNLRSNPLQLMCRQDQRAVAVCNLQKFPKRLPQEYQYFDQLNGVPAEELPYYGGAVEIADFCPFSQEFSWHLSGRYQRGSDCRVPENQPDLSRNYAAETYGPSSVCLIQKSAFTMEQCTKKLTYPDWGSGCYQISCSSQGLKIWFRATAYLCSRAGQILEISIEMNDWVYTGNLICPACLDFCESCPPERDPPSVNKTRVSPIDLCSRSSSLVVTLWLLLINLLPLLLGILLCVHN
;
A
#
# COMPACT_ATOMS: atom_id res chain seq x y z
N MET A 1 -38.59 -27.69 -33.98
CA MET A 1 -37.66 -28.83 -33.89
C MET A 1 -36.49 -28.46 -34.78
N GLU A 2 -35.23 -28.31 -34.40
CA GLU A 2 -34.33 -28.49 -33.24
C GLU A 2 -33.05 -27.77 -33.74
N ASN A 3 -32.10 -27.20 -33.02
CA ASN A 3 -31.81 -26.96 -31.61
C ASN A 3 -30.88 -25.73 -31.65
N ASP A 4 -31.24 -24.65 -30.96
CA ASP A 4 -30.43 -23.45 -30.82
C ASP A 4 -30.03 -23.34 -29.34
N ALA A 5 -28.92 -23.98 -28.98
CA ALA A 5 -28.36 -23.98 -27.63
C ALA A 5 -26.85 -24.22 -27.70
N GLY A 6 -26.09 -23.15 -27.94
CA GLY A 6 -24.63 -23.21 -27.96
C GLY A 6 -24.01 -21.83 -27.82
N GLY A 7 -24.09 -21.23 -26.63
CA GLY A 7 -23.44 -19.93 -26.42
C GLY A 7 -23.71 -19.19 -25.13
N ALA A 8 -23.90 -19.85 -23.99
CA ALA A 8 -24.02 -19.14 -22.71
C ALA A 8 -23.71 -20.05 -21.51
N ALA A 9 -22.44 -20.34 -21.24
CA ALA A 9 -22.00 -20.75 -19.91
C ALA A 9 -20.47 -20.55 -19.78
N GLU A 10 -20.04 -19.96 -18.66
CA GLU A 10 -18.65 -19.78 -18.19
C GLU A 10 -17.77 -18.67 -18.81
N ARG A 11 -18.15 -17.39 -18.63
CA ARG A 11 -17.21 -16.24 -18.82
C ARG A 11 -17.46 -15.07 -17.86
N THR A 12 -17.55 -15.31 -16.56
CA THR A 12 -17.50 -14.21 -15.59
C THR A 12 -16.05 -13.99 -15.14
N MET A 13 -15.38 -12.98 -15.70
CA MET A 13 -14.21 -12.42 -15.04
C MET A 13 -14.70 -11.76 -13.75
N ALA A 14 -14.07 -12.08 -12.62
CA ALA A 14 -14.37 -11.45 -11.34
C ALA A 14 -13.22 -10.52 -10.97
N ALA A 15 -13.55 -9.27 -10.64
CA ALA A 15 -12.62 -8.35 -10.01
C ALA A 15 -12.50 -8.68 -8.52
N TRP A 16 -11.28 -8.82 -8.01
CA TRP A 16 -11.03 -8.99 -6.58
C TRP A 16 -10.13 -7.85 -6.09
N TRP A 17 -10.51 -7.22 -4.98
CA TRP A 17 -9.73 -6.15 -4.35
C TRP A 17 -8.31 -6.62 -4.06
N VAL A 18 -7.30 -5.81 -4.40
CA VAL A 18 -5.89 -6.22 -4.22
C VAL A 18 -5.44 -6.19 -2.74
N ASP A 19 -6.30 -5.78 -1.81
CA ASP A 19 -6.08 -5.96 -0.36
C ASP A 19 -6.07 -7.43 0.08
N ARG A 20 -6.38 -8.39 -0.82
CA ARG A 20 -6.14 -9.82 -0.63
C ARG A 20 -4.73 -10.26 -1.04
N GLY A 21 -3.70 -9.49 -0.67
CA GLY A 21 -2.32 -9.84 -0.94
C GLY A 21 -1.83 -11.04 -0.14
N CYS A 22 -2.25 -12.26 -0.53
CA CYS A 22 -1.99 -13.63 -0.04
C CYS A 22 -3.23 -14.31 0.60
N CYS A 23 -3.87 -15.20 -0.15
CA CYS A 23 -4.29 -16.54 0.29
C CYS A 23 -5.18 -17.14 -0.80
N TYR A 24 -4.63 -18.12 -1.51
CA TYR A 24 -5.41 -19.19 -2.12
C TYR A 24 -6.04 -20.02 -1.01
N CYS A 25 -7.37 -20.21 -1.00
CA CYS A 25 -7.95 -21.34 -0.30
C CYS A 25 -7.65 -22.60 -1.13
N TRP A 26 -6.73 -23.42 -0.64
CA TRP A 26 -6.62 -24.82 -1.07
C TRP A 26 -7.85 -25.58 -0.56
N THR A 27 -8.70 -26.03 -1.47
CA THR A 27 -9.65 -27.11 -1.14
C THR A 27 -8.88 -28.41 -1.14
N GLY A 28 -8.46 -28.88 0.04
CA GLY A 28 -8.02 -30.26 0.22
C GLY A 28 -9.19 -31.19 -0.08
N SER A 29 -9.05 -32.01 -1.11
CA SER A 29 -9.98 -33.08 -1.48
C SER A 29 -10.00 -34.14 -0.37
N ALA A 30 -10.92 -34.02 0.58
CA ALA A 30 -11.32 -35.11 1.44
C ALA A 30 -12.39 -35.93 0.72
N TRP A 31 -12.02 -37.13 0.27
CA TRP A 31 -12.96 -38.14 -0.19
C TRP A 31 -13.81 -38.57 1.00
N VAL A 32 -15.10 -38.22 1.00
CA VAL A 32 -16.10 -38.85 1.85
C VAL A 32 -17.25 -39.27 0.95
N PHE A 33 -17.41 -40.59 0.81
CA PHE A 33 -18.55 -41.22 0.16
C PHE A 33 -19.84 -40.93 0.95
N ALA A 34 -20.88 -40.47 0.22
CA ALA A 34 -22.34 -40.70 0.35
C ALA A 34 -23.00 -40.53 1.75
N VAL A 35 -24.17 -39.91 1.99
CA VAL A 35 -25.47 -39.84 1.30
C VAL A 35 -26.23 -38.63 1.89
N GLY A 36 -26.96 -37.89 1.05
CA GLY A 36 -28.25 -37.26 1.37
C GLY A 36 -28.33 -36.06 2.33
N ALA A 37 -28.34 -34.82 1.79
CA ALA A 37 -29.24 -33.70 2.12
C ALA A 37 -28.71 -32.39 1.53
N LEU A 38 -29.45 -31.79 0.60
CA LEU A 38 -29.19 -30.47 0.02
C LEU A 38 -29.41 -29.38 1.07
N VAL A 39 -28.33 -28.91 1.71
CA VAL A 39 -28.30 -27.61 2.39
C VAL A 39 -27.34 -26.73 1.62
N LEU A 40 -27.88 -25.80 0.83
CA LEU A 40 -27.14 -24.73 0.17
C LEU A 40 -26.65 -23.74 1.25
N LEU A 41 -25.52 -24.04 1.87
CA LEU A 41 -24.76 -23.08 2.67
C LEU A 41 -24.13 -22.06 1.72
N HIS A 42 -24.85 -20.97 1.47
CA HIS A 42 -24.25 -19.73 0.96
C HIS A 42 -23.28 -19.21 2.03
N CYS A 43 -21.99 -19.41 1.81
CA CYS A 43 -20.96 -18.75 2.59
C CYS A 43 -20.79 -17.33 2.03
N PRO A 44 -21.18 -16.25 2.75
CA PRO A 44 -20.90 -14.91 2.30
C PRO A 44 -19.38 -14.71 2.38
N ALA A 45 -18.74 -14.53 1.23
CA ALA A 45 -17.32 -14.19 1.14
C ALA A 45 -17.12 -12.79 1.73
N SER A 46 -16.90 -12.71 3.04
CA SER A 46 -16.37 -11.52 3.69
C SER A 46 -14.92 -11.36 3.25
N ALA A 47 -14.65 -10.34 2.43
CA ALA A 47 -13.29 -9.92 2.14
C ALA A 47 -12.75 -9.19 3.37
N PHE A 48 -12.06 -9.92 4.25
CA PHE A 48 -11.30 -9.28 5.32
C PHE A 48 -10.05 -8.64 4.71
N CYS A 49 -9.93 -7.32 4.88
CA CYS A 49 -8.70 -6.57 4.59
C CYS A 49 -7.59 -7.05 5.52
N ARG A 50 -6.35 -7.13 5.02
CA ARG A 50 -5.17 -7.52 5.82
C ARG A 50 -4.75 -6.35 6.71
N ILE A 51 -5.37 -6.27 7.88
CA ILE A 51 -5.04 -5.27 8.90
C ILE A 51 -3.70 -5.67 9.54
N CYS A 52 -2.77 -4.72 9.59
CA CYS A 52 -1.52 -4.86 10.31
C CYS A 52 -1.80 -4.79 11.80
N LYS A 53 -1.37 -5.81 12.55
CA LYS A 53 -1.49 -5.86 14.00
C LYS A 53 -0.11 -5.84 14.63
N HIS A 54 0.42 -4.64 14.82
CA HIS A 54 1.65 -4.45 15.58
C HIS A 54 1.41 -4.76 17.05
N ARG A 55 2.26 -5.57 17.68
CA ARG A 55 2.20 -5.76 19.14
C ARG A 55 3.34 -4.99 19.77
N ILE A 56 2.97 -3.96 20.53
CA ILE A 56 3.89 -3.24 21.38
C ILE A 56 4.42 -4.20 22.46
N PRO A 57 5.75 -4.30 22.65
CA PRO A 57 6.33 -5.06 23.74
C PRO A 57 5.85 -4.54 25.10
N SER A 58 5.57 -5.45 26.04
CA SER A 58 5.27 -5.06 27.41
C SER A 58 6.53 -4.52 28.12
N PRO A 59 6.40 -3.72 29.20
CA PRO A 59 7.56 -3.14 29.88
C PRO A 59 8.57 -4.16 30.41
N ASP A 60 8.15 -5.39 30.72
CA ASP A 60 8.98 -6.52 31.13
C ASP A 60 9.72 -7.19 29.94
N GLU A 61 9.18 -7.08 28.72
CA GLU A 61 9.83 -7.54 27.49
C GLU A 61 10.95 -6.59 27.02
N VAL A 62 11.10 -5.41 27.64
CA VAL A 62 12.03 -4.35 27.21
C VAL A 62 13.05 -4.01 28.29
N VAL A 63 14.33 -4.06 27.92
CA VAL A 63 15.42 -3.59 28.78
C VAL A 63 15.70 -2.13 28.51
N TYR A 64 15.30 -1.27 29.44
CA TYR A 64 15.57 0.16 29.40
C TYR A 64 16.89 0.51 30.08
N LYS A 65 17.46 1.65 29.65
CA LYS A 65 18.65 2.27 30.23
C LYS A 65 19.92 1.41 30.08
N VAL A 66 20.10 0.87 28.88
CA VAL A 66 21.33 0.17 28.51
C VAL A 66 22.45 1.19 28.33
N HIS A 67 23.52 1.04 29.09
CA HIS A 67 24.68 1.91 28.96
C HIS A 67 25.48 1.56 27.70
N LEU A 68 25.84 2.58 26.92
CA LEU A 68 26.72 2.44 25.77
C LEU A 68 28.06 3.10 26.09
N SER A 69 29.16 2.41 25.81
CA SER A 69 30.49 2.95 25.97
C SER A 69 30.69 4.17 25.05
N PRO A 70 31.25 5.28 25.55
CA PRO A 70 31.49 6.45 24.72
C PRO A 70 32.50 6.14 23.62
N ASN A 71 32.15 6.49 22.39
CA ASN A 71 33.09 6.43 21.26
C ASN A 71 34.20 7.47 21.45
N HIS A 72 35.43 7.03 21.72
CA HIS A 72 36.59 7.92 21.84
C HIS A 72 37.01 8.59 20.52
N ILE A 73 36.42 8.20 19.38
CA ILE A 73 36.69 8.77 18.05
C ILE A 73 35.47 9.57 17.59
N PHE A 74 35.36 10.82 18.05
CA PHE A 74 34.54 11.81 17.37
C PHE A 74 35.29 12.27 16.11
N LYS A 75 35.17 11.53 15.00
CA LYS A 75 35.46 12.13 13.69
C LYS A 75 34.41 13.22 13.45
N ARG A 76 34.75 14.45 13.84
CA ARG A 76 34.06 15.65 13.37
C ARG A 76 33.98 15.53 11.85
N ASN A 77 32.78 15.53 11.30
CA ASN A 77 32.53 15.71 9.86
C ASN A 77 32.50 14.47 8.94
N VAL A 78 31.93 13.34 9.37
CA VAL A 78 31.43 12.31 8.43
C VAL A 78 29.96 12.09 8.72
N ASP A 79 29.10 12.19 7.71
CA ASP A 79 27.68 11.80 7.77
C ASP A 79 27.57 10.35 8.27
N GLN A 80 27.36 10.13 9.57
CA GLN A 80 27.28 8.79 10.13
C GLN A 80 25.89 8.22 9.88
N GLN A 81 25.73 7.65 8.69
CA GLN A 81 24.60 6.83 8.31
C GLN A 81 24.31 5.80 9.39
N LEU A 82 23.02 5.51 9.62
CA LEU A 82 22.58 4.46 10.53
C LEU A 82 23.25 3.13 10.13
N ARG A 83 23.86 2.43 11.11
CA ARG A 83 24.39 1.08 10.92
C ARG A 83 23.50 0.08 11.63
N VAL A 84 22.83 -0.76 10.85
CA VAL A 84 22.01 -1.87 11.34
C VAL A 84 22.77 -3.17 11.12
N LYS A 85 23.07 -3.88 12.21
CA LYS A 85 23.65 -5.23 12.14
C LYS A 85 22.55 -6.27 12.27
N THR A 86 22.37 -7.08 11.24
CA THR A 86 21.40 -8.17 11.24
C THR A 86 22.03 -9.44 11.78
N VAL A 87 21.36 -10.08 12.72
CA VAL A 87 21.74 -11.38 13.30
C VAL A 87 20.63 -12.36 12.99
N TYR A 88 20.94 -13.45 12.28
CA TYR A 88 19.94 -14.43 11.90
C TYR A 88 19.87 -15.56 12.93
N ASP A 89 18.67 -15.82 13.43
CA ASP A 89 18.37 -16.99 14.25
C ASP A 89 18.44 -18.29 13.43
N THR A 90 18.74 -19.40 14.09
CA THR A 90 18.84 -20.73 13.46
C THR A 90 17.57 -21.14 12.72
N SER A 91 16.39 -20.62 13.10
CA SER A 91 15.15 -20.83 12.36
C SER A 91 15.21 -20.38 10.89
N VAL A 92 16.01 -19.37 10.56
CA VAL A 92 16.23 -18.91 9.18
C VAL A 92 17.10 -19.91 8.40
N GLU A 93 18.06 -20.55 9.07
CA GLU A 93 18.90 -21.59 8.45
C GLU A 93 18.10 -22.85 8.12
N ASN A 94 17.06 -23.12 8.91
CA ASN A 94 16.15 -24.25 8.75
C ASN A 94 15.07 -24.04 7.66
N LEU A 95 14.99 -22.85 7.06
CA LEU A 95 14.10 -22.61 5.93
C LEU A 95 14.56 -23.40 4.69
N LEU A 96 13.61 -23.67 3.78
CA LEU A 96 13.91 -24.19 2.45
C LEU A 96 14.99 -23.32 1.76
N PRO A 97 15.92 -23.91 0.97
CA PRO A 97 17.05 -23.19 0.41
C PRO A 97 16.70 -21.89 -0.32
N GLU A 98 15.61 -21.89 -1.10
CA GLU A 98 15.16 -20.71 -1.83
C GLU A 98 14.63 -19.61 -0.91
N LYS A 99 13.86 -19.97 0.12
CA LYS A 99 13.36 -19.03 1.14
C LYS A 99 14.52 -18.45 1.95
N ARG A 100 15.45 -19.30 2.37
CA ARG A 100 16.66 -18.89 3.10
C ARG A 100 17.49 -17.90 2.28
N LYS A 101 17.75 -18.21 1.00
CA LYS A 101 18.48 -17.32 0.08
C LYS A 101 17.75 -16.00 -0.11
N LEU A 102 16.42 -16.04 -0.26
CA LEU A 102 15.61 -14.83 -0.38
C LEU A 102 15.72 -13.95 0.86
N VAL A 103 15.55 -14.51 2.06
CA VAL A 103 15.60 -13.79 3.33
C VAL A 103 16.99 -13.19 3.57
N LYS A 104 18.04 -14.03 3.49
CA LYS A 104 19.42 -13.64 3.86
C LYS A 104 20.14 -12.80 2.82
N ASN A 105 19.88 -13.02 1.52
CA ASN A 105 20.69 -12.40 0.46
C ASN A 105 19.95 -11.27 -0.27
N LYS A 106 18.63 -11.13 -0.09
CA LYS A 106 17.83 -10.16 -0.83
C LYS A 106 16.92 -9.32 0.06
N LEU A 107 15.98 -9.94 0.78
CA LEU A 107 14.89 -9.25 1.47
C LEU A 107 15.38 -8.33 2.60
N PHE A 108 16.02 -8.89 3.64
CA PHE A 108 16.54 -8.08 4.75
C PHE A 108 17.70 -7.18 4.33
N PRO A 109 18.70 -7.64 3.53
CA PRO A 109 19.75 -6.74 3.07
C PRO A 109 19.25 -5.51 2.31
N GLN A 110 18.23 -5.65 1.45
CA GLN A 110 17.66 -4.52 0.73
C GLN A 110 16.82 -3.61 1.64
N ALA A 111 16.06 -4.18 2.59
CA ALA A 111 15.30 -3.40 3.57
C ALA A 111 16.24 -2.58 4.47
N VAL A 112 17.26 -3.22 5.03
CA VAL A 112 18.29 -2.58 5.85
C VAL A 112 19.05 -1.54 5.04
N SER A 113 19.52 -1.87 3.84
CA SER A 113 20.24 -0.90 2.98
C SER A 113 19.41 0.35 2.69
N TYR A 114 18.10 0.21 2.48
CA TYR A 114 17.20 1.35 2.34
C TYR A 114 17.21 2.21 3.61
N LEU A 115 16.99 1.61 4.79
CA LEU A 115 16.92 2.34 6.06
C LEU A 115 18.25 3.05 6.42
N GLN A 116 19.40 2.40 6.19
CA GLN A 116 20.71 2.99 6.42
C GLN A 116 21.00 4.20 5.51
N LYS A 117 20.47 4.20 4.28
CA LYS A 117 20.56 5.34 3.35
C LYS A 117 19.56 6.44 3.68
N THR A 118 18.42 6.07 4.27
CA THR A 118 17.35 7.00 4.64
C THR A 118 17.64 7.73 5.94
N PHE A 119 18.31 7.10 6.90
CA PHE A 119 18.53 7.69 8.23
C PHE A 119 20.00 7.80 8.61
N GLN A 120 20.35 8.92 9.23
CA GLN A 120 21.62 9.13 9.94
C GLN A 120 21.35 9.14 11.45
N VAL A 121 22.31 8.68 12.26
CA VAL A 121 22.14 8.64 13.72
C VAL A 121 22.77 9.88 14.34
N ARG A 122 22.05 10.55 15.26
CA ARG A 122 22.54 11.77 15.92
C ARG A 122 23.68 11.50 16.89
N LYS A 123 23.63 10.37 17.61
CA LYS A 123 24.66 9.89 18.55
C LYS A 123 25.05 8.45 18.20
N PRO A 124 26.08 8.28 17.37
CA PRO A 124 26.51 6.97 16.89
C PRO A 124 27.21 6.17 18.00
N THR A 125 26.99 4.86 17.99
CA THR A 125 27.54 3.92 18.98
C THR A 125 28.64 3.10 18.34
N GLY A 126 29.77 2.83 18.99
CA GLY A 126 30.81 2.00 18.38
C GLY A 126 30.41 0.55 18.47
N THR A 127 30.49 0.06 19.69
CA THR A 127 30.15 -1.31 20.06
C THR A 127 28.89 -1.30 20.91
N ILE A 128 27.89 -2.08 20.53
CA ILE A 128 26.69 -2.30 21.32
C ILE A 128 26.90 -3.52 22.20
N LEU A 129 26.95 -3.30 23.51
CA LEU A 129 26.93 -4.35 24.51
C LEU A 129 25.56 -4.32 25.21
N LEU A 130 24.73 -5.31 24.92
CA LEU A 130 23.36 -5.38 25.42
C LEU A 130 23.32 -5.81 26.89
N SER A 131 22.31 -5.37 27.62
CA SER A 131 22.15 -5.76 29.03
C SER A 131 21.34 -7.06 29.15
N ARG A 132 21.77 -7.94 30.05
CA ARG A 132 21.02 -9.15 30.38
C ARG A 132 19.76 -8.81 31.20
N GLN A 133 18.64 -9.48 30.92
CA GLN A 133 17.43 -9.40 31.76
C GLN A 133 17.72 -9.92 33.17
N CYS A 134 16.96 -9.45 34.17
CA CYS A 134 17.10 -9.89 35.55
C CYS A 134 16.27 -11.14 35.83
N ALA A 135 16.78 -12.06 36.65
CA ALA A 135 16.07 -13.31 36.96
C ALA A 135 14.77 -13.08 37.76
N SER A 136 14.73 -11.98 38.54
CA SER A 136 13.62 -11.59 39.40
C SER A 136 12.83 -10.39 38.87
N ASP A 137 13.15 -9.88 37.67
CA ASP A 137 12.67 -8.60 37.12
C ASP A 137 12.84 -7.38 38.05
N GLN A 138 13.68 -7.51 39.08
CA GLN A 138 14.01 -6.43 39.99
C GLN A 138 15.28 -5.73 39.57
N TYR A 139 15.14 -4.44 39.24
CA TYR A 139 16.23 -3.61 38.78
C TYR A 139 16.54 -2.50 39.78
N LEU A 140 17.83 -2.30 40.02
CA LEU A 140 18.38 -1.28 40.90
C LEU A 140 19.18 -0.25 40.10
N ARG A 141 19.18 0.98 40.60
CA ARG A 141 19.99 2.07 40.05
C ARG A 141 20.72 2.78 41.17
N ARG A 142 22.04 2.95 41.02
CA ARG A 142 22.85 3.70 41.98
C ARG A 142 22.86 5.18 41.61
N LYS A 143 22.81 6.05 42.61
CA LYS A 143 22.90 7.50 42.42
C LYS A 143 24.26 7.85 41.79
N GLY A 144 24.24 8.49 40.62
CA GLY A 144 25.45 8.87 39.88
C GLY A 144 25.97 7.80 38.90
N ASP A 145 25.39 6.60 38.86
CA ASP A 145 25.73 5.57 37.89
C ASP A 145 24.75 5.56 36.70
N LEU A 146 25.29 5.36 35.51
CA LEU A 146 24.52 5.24 34.27
C LEU A 146 24.02 3.80 34.05
N HIS A 147 24.59 2.81 34.74
CA HIS A 147 24.20 1.42 34.63
C HIS A 147 22.96 1.09 35.46
N ARG A 148 22.16 0.17 34.92
CA ARG A 148 21.07 -0.51 35.60
C ARG A 148 21.55 -1.91 36.02
N TYR A 149 21.26 -2.30 37.26
CA TYR A 149 21.75 -3.54 37.85
C TYR A 149 20.60 -4.46 38.22
N CYS A 150 20.81 -5.77 38.11
CA CYS A 150 19.90 -6.77 38.66
C CYS A 150 20.09 -6.91 40.17
N SER A 151 18.98 -6.95 40.91
CA SER A 151 18.98 -7.35 42.32
C SER A 151 19.26 -8.85 42.41
N GLY A 152 20.50 -9.23 42.75
CA GLY A 152 20.92 -10.62 42.85
C GLY A 152 21.54 -11.19 41.57
N ALA A 153 20.73 -11.71 40.64
CA ALA A 153 21.22 -12.47 39.48
C ALA A 153 20.53 -12.07 38.15
N CYS A 154 21.25 -12.21 37.05
CA CYS A 154 20.69 -12.09 35.71
C CYS A 154 19.99 -13.38 35.27
N ALA A 155 18.92 -13.26 34.49
CA ALA A 155 18.16 -14.36 33.91
C ALA A 155 19.04 -15.23 33.01
N GLN A 156 18.86 -16.57 33.04
CA GLN A 156 19.68 -17.52 32.28
C GLN A 156 19.68 -17.26 30.77
N TYR A 157 18.58 -16.74 30.21
CA TYR A 157 18.49 -16.34 28.81
C TYR A 157 17.88 -14.95 28.75
N THR A 158 18.41 -14.11 27.87
CA THR A 158 17.79 -12.82 27.54
C THR A 158 17.12 -12.93 26.17
N ARG A 159 15.89 -12.47 26.07
CA ARG A 159 15.10 -12.54 24.85
C ARG A 159 14.92 -11.17 24.20
N CYS A 160 14.90 -11.18 22.88
CA CYS A 160 14.46 -10.05 22.07
C CYS A 160 13.31 -10.55 21.19
N GLY A 161 12.08 -10.40 21.68
CA GLY A 161 10.92 -11.07 21.10
C GLY A 161 11.05 -12.59 21.15
N PRO A 162 10.83 -13.32 20.04
CA PRO A 162 10.92 -14.78 20.04
C PRO A 162 12.36 -15.31 20.07
N VAL A 163 13.36 -14.45 19.82
CA VAL A 163 14.77 -14.84 19.67
C VAL A 163 15.51 -14.78 21.01
N ILE A 164 16.35 -15.78 21.27
CA ILE A 164 17.32 -15.75 22.37
C ILE A 164 18.55 -14.97 21.89
N VAL A 165 18.91 -13.93 22.63
CA VAL A 165 20.06 -13.09 22.30
C VAL A 165 21.36 -13.88 22.55
N PRO A 166 22.31 -13.91 21.59
CA PRO A 166 23.60 -14.58 21.78
C PRO A 166 24.36 -14.05 23.00
N GLU A 167 25.06 -14.95 23.69
CA GLU A 167 25.77 -14.62 24.93
C GLU A 167 26.87 -13.58 24.68
N GLU A 168 27.60 -13.69 23.57
CA GLU A 168 28.64 -12.76 23.15
C GLU A 168 28.15 -11.30 23.02
N HIS A 169 26.85 -11.06 22.84
CA HIS A 169 26.26 -9.72 22.75
C HIS A 169 25.85 -9.14 24.12
N LEU A 170 25.84 -9.94 25.18
CA LEU A 170 25.23 -9.60 26.48
C LEU A 170 26.27 -9.37 27.59
N GLN A 171 26.03 -8.36 28.42
CA GLN A 171 26.69 -8.14 29.70
C GLN A 171 25.69 -8.27 30.86
N CYS A 172 26.05 -9.06 31.85
CA CYS A 172 25.31 -9.15 33.11
C CYS A 172 25.87 -8.16 34.13
N MET A 173 25.02 -7.27 34.63
CA MET A 173 25.33 -6.30 35.69
C MET A 173 24.47 -6.64 36.92
N ILE A 174 25.08 -6.95 38.06
CA ILE A 174 24.33 -7.26 39.29
C ILE A 174 24.76 -6.35 40.44
N CYS A 175 23.86 -6.19 41.40
CA CYS A 175 24.17 -5.69 42.74
C CYS A 175 23.88 -6.79 43.76
N ARG A 176 24.87 -7.13 44.60
CA ARG A 176 24.72 -8.07 45.72
C ARG A 176 24.61 -7.30 47.02
N ALA A 177 23.48 -7.46 47.73
CA ALA A 177 23.23 -6.79 49.00
C ALA A 177 24.26 -7.14 50.09
N ASN A 178 24.76 -8.39 50.08
CA ASN A 178 25.66 -8.88 51.13
C ASN A 178 27.07 -8.27 51.08
N ASP A 179 27.56 -7.90 49.88
CA ASP A 179 28.96 -7.47 49.68
C ASP A 179 29.06 -6.00 49.21
N TYR A 180 27.94 -5.27 49.13
CA TYR A 180 27.84 -3.93 48.51
C TYR A 180 28.45 -3.83 47.09
N TYR A 181 28.65 -4.96 46.42
CA TYR A 181 29.23 -5.02 45.09
C TYR A 181 28.16 -4.76 44.05
N CYS A 182 28.41 -3.79 43.17
CA CYS A 182 27.62 -3.53 41.96
C CYS A 182 28.58 -3.50 40.77
N GLY A 183 28.48 -4.46 39.85
CA GLY A 183 29.41 -4.56 38.74
C GLY A 183 29.11 -5.69 37.76
N PRO A 184 29.94 -5.82 36.72
CA PRO A 184 29.80 -6.87 35.72
C PRO A 184 30.14 -8.24 36.31
N VAL A 185 29.39 -9.27 35.91
CA VAL A 185 29.67 -10.67 36.30
C VAL A 185 29.80 -11.53 35.05
N GLY A 186 30.73 -12.48 35.11
CA GLY A 186 31.07 -13.36 33.99
C GLY A 186 32.36 -12.94 33.31
N VAL A 187 32.48 -13.25 32.02
CA VAL A 187 33.66 -12.93 31.21
C VAL A 187 33.80 -11.41 31.08
N PRO A 188 34.90 -10.80 31.57
CA PRO A 188 35.17 -9.38 31.36
C PRO A 188 35.39 -9.09 29.88
N ASN A 189 35.01 -7.90 29.41
CA ASN A 189 35.28 -7.43 28.04
C ASN A 189 34.72 -8.33 26.92
N ARG A 190 33.44 -8.72 27.01
CA ARG A 190 32.75 -9.30 25.85
C ARG A 190 32.78 -8.29 24.70
N GLU A 191 33.09 -8.77 23.49
CA GLU A 191 33.26 -7.92 22.29
C GLU A 191 31.99 -7.15 21.94
N GLY A 192 30.81 -7.65 22.32
CA GLY A 192 29.53 -7.05 21.94
C GLY A 192 29.34 -7.09 20.42
N VAL A 193 28.50 -6.19 19.89
CA VAL A 193 28.30 -6.04 18.45
C VAL A 193 29.01 -4.78 17.98
N GLU A 194 30.14 -4.96 17.31
CA GLU A 194 30.94 -3.88 16.74
C GLU A 194 30.27 -3.20 15.54
N ASP A 195 30.61 -1.92 15.34
CA ASP A 195 30.17 -1.08 14.24
C ASP A 195 28.64 -1.07 14.03
N ALA A 196 27.91 -0.98 15.13
CA ALA A 196 26.45 -1.05 15.13
C ALA A 196 25.84 0.14 15.88
N ASP A 197 24.78 0.72 15.30
CA ASP A 197 23.90 1.66 15.99
C ASP A 197 22.58 0.98 16.38
N PHE A 198 22.19 -0.09 15.67
CA PHE A 198 21.03 -0.92 15.97
C PHE A 198 21.30 -2.39 15.61
N VAL A 199 20.95 -3.32 16.50
CA VAL A 199 21.05 -4.77 16.27
C VAL A 199 19.68 -5.34 15.98
N LEU A 200 19.49 -5.93 14.80
CA LEU A 200 18.23 -6.53 14.37
C LEU A 200 18.32 -8.06 14.38
N TYR A 201 17.62 -8.70 15.30
CA TYR A 201 17.50 -10.16 15.37
C TYR A 201 16.40 -10.66 14.44
N VAL A 202 16.77 -11.45 13.43
CA VAL A 202 15.84 -11.92 12.40
C VAL A 202 15.56 -13.41 12.59
N SER A 203 14.29 -13.77 12.68
CA SER A 203 13.84 -15.15 12.82
C SER A 203 12.76 -15.52 11.81
N ALA A 204 12.57 -16.83 11.64
CA ALA A 204 11.47 -17.41 10.88
C ALA A 204 10.76 -18.48 11.72
N LEU A 205 10.20 -18.05 12.85
CA LEU A 205 9.54 -18.93 13.82
C LEU A 205 8.02 -18.92 13.60
N SER A 206 7.42 -20.11 13.65
CA SER A 206 5.97 -20.28 13.65
C SER A 206 5.41 -20.06 15.06
N THR A 207 5.30 -18.79 15.45
CA THR A 207 4.73 -18.39 16.76
C THR A 207 3.20 -18.38 16.75
N GLU A 208 2.57 -18.26 17.91
CA GLU A 208 1.10 -18.06 18.03
C GLU A 208 0.60 -16.90 17.15
N ARG A 209 1.40 -15.83 17.03
CA ARG A 209 1.09 -14.69 16.14
C ARG A 209 0.99 -15.09 14.68
N CYS A 210 1.76 -16.08 14.23
CA CYS A 210 1.67 -16.60 12.86
C CYS A 210 0.42 -17.45 12.64
N GLY A 211 -0.21 -17.95 13.72
CA GLY A 211 -1.49 -18.64 13.67
C GLY A 211 -2.70 -17.69 13.66
N GLN A 212 -2.49 -16.41 13.95
CA GLN A 212 -3.51 -15.38 13.73
C GLN A 212 -3.57 -15.07 12.23
N GLU A 213 -4.78 -15.09 11.66
CA GLU A 213 -4.96 -14.92 10.22
C GLU A 213 -4.27 -13.65 9.70
N ASN A 214 -3.49 -13.80 8.63
CA ASN A 214 -2.92 -12.73 7.80
C ASN A 214 -1.66 -11.97 8.29
N ILE A 215 -1.00 -12.39 9.37
CA ILE A 215 0.30 -11.79 9.76
C ILE A 215 1.44 -12.36 8.91
N VAL A 216 2.04 -11.52 8.05
CA VAL A 216 3.20 -11.92 7.21
C VAL A 216 4.50 -11.85 8.00
N ALA A 217 4.66 -10.77 8.76
CA ALA A 217 5.82 -10.45 9.55
C ALA A 217 5.39 -9.62 10.75
N TYR A 218 6.22 -9.57 11.77
CA TYR A 218 6.08 -8.61 12.86
C TYR A 218 7.45 -8.25 13.41
N ALA A 219 7.62 -7.02 13.88
CA ALA A 219 8.86 -6.58 14.52
C ALA A 219 8.60 -5.62 15.67
N ALA A 220 9.54 -5.54 16.60
CA ALA A 220 9.52 -4.54 17.66
C ALA A 220 10.92 -4.32 18.23
N TYR A 221 11.04 -3.29 19.07
CA TYR A 221 12.23 -3.01 19.86
C TYR A 221 12.28 -3.92 21.10
N CYS A 222 13.47 -4.11 21.67
CA CYS A 222 13.65 -4.87 22.91
C CYS A 222 14.65 -4.25 23.87
N GLN A 223 15.56 -3.38 23.42
CA GLN A 223 16.45 -2.63 24.32
C GLN A 223 16.62 -1.17 23.91
N LEU A 224 16.56 -0.27 24.89
CA LEU A 224 16.71 1.18 24.74
C LEU A 224 17.94 1.67 25.51
N GLU A 225 18.73 2.54 24.89
CA GLU A 225 19.95 3.09 25.49
C GLU A 225 19.68 4.18 26.54
N ALA A 226 20.65 4.39 27.43
CA ALA A 226 20.46 5.17 28.65
C ALA A 226 20.35 6.69 28.45
N GLU A 227 21.04 7.23 27.45
CA GLU A 227 21.22 8.67 27.27
C GLU A 227 20.02 9.31 26.55
N MET A 228 19.62 8.76 25.39
CA MET A 228 18.53 9.31 24.56
C MET A 228 17.32 8.37 24.47
N ASP A 229 17.27 7.28 25.24
CA ASP A 229 16.19 6.27 25.15
C ASP A 229 16.00 5.69 23.73
N ARG A 230 17.03 5.75 22.89
CA ARG A 230 16.98 5.28 21.52
C ARG A 230 16.94 3.75 21.48
N PRO A 231 16.07 3.12 20.66
CA PRO A 231 16.16 1.70 20.37
C PRO A 231 17.55 1.36 19.82
N ILE A 232 18.21 0.38 20.45
CA ILE A 232 19.53 -0.15 20.05
C ILE A 232 19.48 -1.63 19.69
N ALA A 233 18.41 -2.32 20.08
CA ALA A 233 18.13 -3.68 19.64
C ALA A 233 16.63 -3.88 19.43
N GLY A 234 16.31 -4.69 18.43
CA GLY A 234 14.97 -5.14 18.13
C GLY A 234 15.00 -6.45 17.35
N TYR A 235 13.82 -6.97 17.05
CA TYR A 235 13.66 -8.22 16.33
C TYR A 235 12.68 -8.08 15.18
N ALA A 236 12.80 -8.92 14.17
CA ALA A 236 11.82 -9.09 13.11
C ALA A 236 11.63 -10.58 12.83
N ASN A 237 10.38 -11.06 12.94
CA ASN A 237 10.04 -12.44 12.66
C ASN A 237 9.20 -12.54 11.37
N LEU A 238 9.62 -13.38 10.43
CA LEU A 238 8.83 -13.75 9.27
C LEU A 238 8.06 -15.04 9.55
N CYS A 239 6.75 -15.05 9.31
CA CYS A 239 5.98 -16.29 9.43
C CYS A 239 6.33 -17.24 8.27
N PRO A 240 6.89 -18.44 8.51
CA PRO A 240 7.50 -19.27 7.46
C PRO A 240 6.56 -19.63 6.30
N SER A 241 5.28 -19.87 6.60
CA SER A 241 4.23 -20.17 5.63
C SER A 241 3.94 -18.99 4.68
N MET A 242 4.16 -17.76 5.15
CA MET A 242 3.86 -16.53 4.42
C MET A 242 5.04 -16.02 3.57
N ILE A 243 6.23 -16.63 3.70
CA ILE A 243 7.38 -16.26 2.87
C ILE A 243 7.16 -16.78 1.46
N SER A 244 6.92 -15.88 0.52
CA SER A 244 6.75 -16.19 -0.90
C SER A 244 8.03 -15.98 -1.68
N THR A 245 8.38 -16.95 -2.52
CA THR A 245 9.54 -16.87 -3.42
C THR A 245 9.18 -16.32 -4.81
N GLN A 246 7.91 -15.98 -5.04
CA GLN A 246 7.48 -15.50 -6.33
C GLN A 246 7.93 -14.05 -6.57
N ALA A 247 8.39 -13.76 -7.79
CA ALA A 247 9.00 -12.47 -8.10
C ALA A 247 8.01 -11.29 -7.99
N GLN A 248 6.73 -11.52 -8.28
CA GLN A 248 5.69 -10.48 -8.27
C GLN A 248 5.35 -10.04 -6.84
N GLU A 249 5.48 -10.94 -5.86
CA GLU A 249 5.21 -10.64 -4.44
C GLU A 249 6.40 -10.00 -3.71
N PHE A 250 7.60 -10.00 -4.34
CA PHE A 250 8.83 -9.50 -3.72
C PHE A 250 8.72 -8.03 -3.27
N VAL A 251 8.17 -7.15 -4.11
CA VAL A 251 8.05 -5.72 -3.80
C VAL A 251 7.13 -5.50 -2.59
N GLY A 252 6.01 -6.24 -2.54
CA GLY A 252 5.09 -6.22 -1.42
C GLY A 252 5.75 -6.68 -0.12
N MET A 253 6.44 -7.82 -0.13
CA MET A 253 7.15 -8.32 1.05
C MET A 253 8.27 -7.38 1.50
N LEU A 254 9.04 -6.81 0.57
CA LEU A 254 10.11 -5.87 0.88
C LEU A 254 9.55 -4.62 1.59
N SER A 255 8.41 -4.11 1.14
CA SER A 255 7.72 -3.00 1.79
C SER A 255 7.22 -3.38 3.20
N THR A 256 6.70 -4.61 3.37
CA THR A 256 6.31 -5.12 4.71
C THR A 256 7.50 -5.20 5.65
N VAL A 257 8.64 -5.76 5.23
CA VAL A 257 9.82 -5.85 6.11
C VAL A 257 10.32 -4.45 6.50
N LYS A 258 10.30 -3.47 5.59
CA LYS A 258 10.65 -2.08 5.93
C LYS A 258 9.70 -1.47 6.96
N HIS A 259 8.38 -1.70 6.80
CA HIS A 259 7.35 -1.26 7.73
C HIS A 259 7.58 -1.83 9.13
N GLU A 260 7.79 -3.14 9.22
CA GLU A 260 8.08 -3.80 10.49
C GLU A 260 9.35 -3.23 11.16
N ILE A 261 10.45 -3.10 10.40
CA ILE A 261 11.69 -2.56 10.98
C ILE A 261 11.50 -1.11 11.46
N LEU A 262 10.65 -0.29 10.80
CA LEU A 262 10.35 1.06 11.28
C LEU A 262 9.62 1.08 12.64
N HIS A 263 8.75 0.10 12.92
CA HIS A 263 8.19 -0.06 14.27
C HIS A 263 9.27 -0.35 15.31
N ALA A 264 10.25 -1.19 14.96
CA ALA A 264 11.37 -1.49 15.85
C ALA A 264 12.35 -0.32 16.02
N LEU A 265 12.45 0.57 15.04
CA LEU A 265 13.33 1.74 15.07
C LEU A 265 12.71 2.95 15.76
N GLY A 266 11.39 3.16 15.67
CA GLY A 266 10.80 4.31 16.35
C GLY A 266 9.32 4.56 16.22
N PHE A 267 8.68 4.19 15.11
CA PHE A 267 7.25 4.45 14.97
C PHE A 267 6.44 3.39 15.72
N SER A 268 6.25 3.58 17.03
CA SER A 268 5.37 2.75 17.84
C SER A 268 4.83 3.55 19.02
N ALA A 269 3.58 3.35 19.39
CA ALA A 269 2.96 4.08 20.50
C ALA A 269 3.69 3.87 21.84
N GLY A 270 4.34 2.71 22.01
CA GLY A 270 5.19 2.44 23.18
C GLY A 270 6.50 3.25 23.23
N LEU A 271 6.87 3.93 22.14
CA LEU A 271 8.05 4.77 22.04
C LEU A 271 7.75 6.29 22.08
N PHE A 272 6.51 6.72 21.91
CA PHE A 272 6.16 8.15 21.87
C PHE A 272 6.57 8.92 23.13
N ALA A 273 6.46 8.28 24.30
CA ALA A 273 6.91 8.88 25.56
C ALA A 273 8.42 9.07 25.63
N PHE A 274 9.19 8.38 24.78
CA PHE A 274 10.64 8.38 24.78
C PHE A 274 11.27 9.35 23.79
N TYR A 275 10.49 10.08 22.99
CA TYR A 275 11.03 11.03 22.01
C TYR A 275 11.74 12.24 22.65
N TYR A 276 12.69 12.79 21.89
CA TYR A 276 13.51 13.94 22.25
C TYR A 276 13.36 15.09 21.25
N ASP A 277 13.57 16.31 21.72
CA ASP A 277 13.63 17.51 20.89
C ASP A 277 14.99 17.63 20.17
N ASP A 278 15.11 18.66 19.33
CA ASP A 278 16.34 18.90 18.58
C ASP A 278 17.55 19.26 19.46
N ASN A 279 17.30 19.79 20.66
CA ASN A 279 18.32 20.16 21.64
C ASN A 279 18.74 18.98 22.52
N GLY A 280 18.10 17.81 22.35
CA GLY A 280 18.36 16.61 23.15
C GLY A 280 17.67 16.61 24.52
N ASN A 281 16.58 17.37 24.69
CA ASN A 281 15.72 17.29 25.86
C ASN A 281 14.54 16.34 25.59
N PRO A 282 14.09 15.54 26.57
CA PRO A 282 12.95 14.67 26.38
C PRO A 282 11.66 15.49 26.25
N TRP A 283 10.80 15.15 25.28
CA TRP A 283 9.48 15.79 25.13
C TRP A 283 8.54 15.49 26.29
N THR A 284 8.78 14.37 26.98
CA THR A 284 7.97 13.87 28.09
C THR A 284 8.82 13.85 29.36
N ALA A 285 8.28 14.43 30.44
CA ALA A 285 8.96 14.47 31.73
C ALA A 285 9.35 13.06 32.22
N ARG A 286 10.53 12.96 32.85
CA ARG A 286 11.05 11.71 33.42
C ARG A 286 10.82 11.69 34.94
N GLN A 287 10.47 10.53 35.48
CA GLN A 287 10.42 10.29 36.92
C GLN A 287 11.84 10.14 37.48
N ALA A 288 11.98 10.02 38.81
CA ALA A 288 13.26 9.78 39.47
C ALA A 288 13.98 8.51 38.97
N THR A 289 13.23 7.53 38.46
CA THR A 289 13.76 6.32 37.81
C THR A 289 14.51 6.63 36.50
N GLY A 290 14.25 7.78 35.88
CA GLY A 290 14.73 8.17 34.56
C GLY A 290 13.83 7.73 33.41
N LEU A 291 12.66 7.13 33.70
CA LEU A 291 11.65 6.70 32.73
C LEU A 291 10.42 7.63 32.79
N PRO A 292 9.61 7.70 31.72
CA PRO A 292 8.31 8.37 31.77
C PRO A 292 7.37 7.72 32.79
N SER A 293 6.27 8.38 33.14
CA SER A 293 5.21 7.77 33.95
C SER A 293 4.51 6.66 33.17
N PHE A 294 4.31 5.51 33.79
CA PHE A 294 3.54 4.41 33.19
C PHE A 294 2.03 4.64 33.38
N ASN A 295 1.23 4.39 32.33
CA ASN A 295 -0.23 4.45 32.35
C ASN A 295 -0.80 3.02 32.26
N PRO A 296 -1.30 2.46 33.38
CA PRO A 296 -1.84 1.09 33.41
C PRO A 296 -3.06 0.88 32.51
N SER A 297 -3.88 1.92 32.29
CA SER A 297 -5.07 1.83 31.44
C SER A 297 -4.70 1.68 29.95
N LEU A 298 -3.61 2.30 29.53
CA LEU A 298 -3.07 2.13 28.17
C LEU A 298 -2.14 0.93 28.06
N GLY A 299 -1.58 0.46 29.18
CA GLY A 299 -0.50 -0.53 29.19
C GLY A 299 0.83 0.02 28.65
N LEU A 300 0.99 1.35 28.61
CA LEU A 300 2.11 2.04 27.95
C LEU A 300 2.69 3.15 28.83
N TYR A 301 3.91 3.58 28.51
CA TYR A 301 4.47 4.82 29.03
C TYR A 301 3.71 6.02 28.47
N GLN A 302 3.26 6.91 29.36
CA GLN A 302 2.46 8.07 29.02
C GLN A 302 3.32 9.10 28.31
N TRP A 303 2.99 9.40 27.06
CA TRP A 303 3.58 10.52 26.32
C TRP A 303 3.00 11.86 26.78
N SER A 304 3.70 12.96 26.49
CA SER A 304 3.21 14.31 26.71
C SER A 304 2.34 14.81 25.55
N ASN A 305 1.54 15.85 25.83
CA ASN A 305 0.74 16.56 24.82
C ASN A 305 1.56 17.30 23.76
N LYS A 306 2.90 17.29 23.86
CA LYS A 306 3.83 17.79 22.84
C LYS A 306 4.18 16.75 21.78
N VAL A 307 3.90 15.47 22.04
CA VAL A 307 4.14 14.37 21.10
C VAL A 307 2.84 13.93 20.46
N VAL A 308 1.88 13.50 21.29
CA VAL A 308 0.54 13.09 20.85
C VAL A 308 -0.52 13.75 21.72
N ARG A 309 -1.57 14.28 21.11
CA ARG A 309 -2.73 14.86 21.82
C ARG A 309 -4.04 14.46 21.15
N LYS A 310 -5.13 14.45 21.91
CA LYS A 310 -6.48 14.28 21.36
C LYS A 310 -6.96 15.58 20.70
N ALA A 311 -7.73 15.45 19.63
CA ALA A 311 -8.49 16.52 19.03
C ALA A 311 -9.88 16.02 18.62
N VAL A 312 -10.81 16.94 18.40
CA VAL A 312 -12.18 16.64 17.98
C VAL A 312 -12.42 17.22 16.59
N ARG A 313 -12.91 16.40 15.67
CA ARG A 313 -13.34 16.82 14.34
C ARG A 313 -14.85 17.01 14.29
N SER A 314 -15.30 18.03 13.56
CA SER A 314 -16.72 18.14 13.18
C SER A 314 -16.97 17.18 12.03
N TRP A 315 -17.81 16.18 12.28
CA TRP A 315 -17.92 15.02 11.41
C TRP A 315 -19.30 14.91 10.77
N ASP A 316 -19.40 15.28 9.49
CA ASP A 316 -20.66 15.19 8.75
C ASP A 316 -21.03 13.73 8.49
N VAL A 317 -22.26 13.37 8.83
CA VAL A 317 -22.85 12.03 8.63
C VAL A 317 -24.23 12.12 7.98
N ARG A 318 -24.80 10.97 7.63
CA ARG A 318 -26.10 10.84 6.97
C ARG A 318 -27.19 11.63 7.70
N GLY A 319 -28.07 12.26 6.93
CA GLY A 319 -29.19 13.05 7.44
C GLY A 319 -28.78 14.46 7.87
N ASN A 320 -27.71 15.01 7.28
CA ASN A 320 -27.16 16.34 7.58
C ASN A 320 -26.82 16.54 9.06
N GLN A 321 -26.43 15.47 9.74
CA GLN A 321 -26.00 15.52 11.13
C GLN A 321 -24.49 15.76 11.19
N ILE A 322 -24.05 16.46 12.23
CA ILE A 322 -22.63 16.69 12.51
C ILE A 322 -22.35 16.13 13.90
N LEU A 323 -21.45 15.15 13.97
CA LEU A 323 -21.02 14.54 15.22
C LEU A 323 -19.67 15.11 15.67
N GLN A 324 -19.35 14.88 16.95
CA GLN A 324 -17.99 15.04 17.47
C GLN A 324 -17.25 13.73 17.27
N HIS A 325 -16.16 13.74 16.50
CA HIS A 325 -15.34 12.57 16.25
C HIS A 325 -13.95 12.78 16.85
N ASP A 326 -13.58 11.93 17.80
CA ASP A 326 -12.31 11.99 18.51
C ASP A 326 -11.18 11.39 17.66
N VAL A 327 -10.07 12.12 17.55
CA VAL A 327 -8.86 11.68 16.85
C VAL A 327 -7.62 11.88 17.72
N PHE A 328 -6.59 11.08 17.47
CA PHE A 328 -5.26 11.29 18.04
C PHE A 328 -4.35 11.96 17.02
N LEU A 329 -3.73 13.07 17.39
CA LEU A 329 -2.80 13.80 16.55
C LEU A 329 -1.38 13.61 17.04
N LEU A 330 -0.48 13.24 16.14
CA LEU A 330 0.95 13.38 16.34
C LEU A 330 1.37 14.80 15.95
N VAL A 331 1.85 15.55 16.94
CA VAL A 331 1.99 17.02 16.89
C VAL A 331 3.44 17.48 17.02
N THR A 332 4.39 16.63 16.64
CA THR A 332 5.81 17.00 16.61
C THR A 332 6.11 17.95 15.45
N PRO A 333 7.14 18.81 15.55
CA PRO A 333 7.30 19.96 14.66
C PRO A 333 7.40 19.63 13.16
N ARG A 334 8.21 18.64 12.77
CA ARG A 334 8.40 18.29 11.35
C ARG A 334 7.20 17.52 10.81
N VAL A 335 6.56 16.70 11.63
CA VAL A 335 5.31 16.01 11.23
C VAL A 335 4.23 17.03 10.92
N ILE A 336 4.07 18.07 11.74
CA ILE A 336 3.16 19.18 11.45
C ILE A 336 3.56 19.84 10.13
N GLU A 337 4.84 20.19 9.97
CA GLU A 337 5.33 20.87 8.77
C GLU A 337 5.05 20.07 7.48
N GLU A 338 5.41 18.79 7.46
CA GLU A 338 5.24 17.94 6.28
C GLU A 338 3.78 17.57 6.04
N ALA A 339 2.95 17.40 7.08
CA ALA A 339 1.51 17.22 6.92
C ALA A 339 0.85 18.47 6.32
N ARG A 340 1.18 19.67 6.83
CA ARG A 340 0.67 20.94 6.29
C ARG A 340 1.04 21.12 4.81
N LYS A 341 2.29 20.84 4.45
CA LYS A 341 2.77 20.89 3.06
C LYS A 341 2.07 19.85 2.18
N HIS A 342 1.90 18.62 2.68
CA HIS A 342 1.26 17.54 1.94
C HIS A 342 -0.19 17.87 1.61
N PHE A 343 -1.01 18.20 2.61
CA PHE A 343 -2.42 18.52 2.39
C PHE A 343 -2.66 19.92 1.82
N ASN A 344 -1.66 20.82 1.85
CA ASN A 344 -1.83 22.26 1.61
C ASN A 344 -2.84 22.88 2.60
N CYS A 345 -2.65 22.61 3.89
CA CYS A 345 -3.51 23.11 4.97
C CYS A 345 -2.66 23.77 6.07
N PRO A 346 -2.47 25.10 6.06
CA PRO A 346 -1.58 25.79 7.01
C PRO A 346 -2.03 25.73 8.48
N VAL A 347 -3.31 25.51 8.74
CA VAL A 347 -3.89 25.46 10.10
C VAL A 347 -3.91 24.06 10.69
N LEU A 348 -3.46 23.04 9.96
CA LEU A 348 -3.44 21.66 10.44
C LEU A 348 -2.56 21.54 11.69
N GLU A 349 -3.08 20.91 12.73
CA GLU A 349 -2.46 20.89 14.07
C GLU A 349 -1.43 19.77 14.25
N GLY A 350 -1.49 18.74 13.41
CA GLY A 350 -0.73 17.50 13.49
C GLY A 350 -1.25 16.50 12.48
N MET A 351 -0.61 15.33 12.42
CA MET A 351 -1.07 14.22 11.58
C MET A 351 -1.89 13.23 12.40
N GLU A 352 -3.04 12.81 11.88
CA GLU A 352 -3.90 11.82 12.55
C GLU A 352 -3.25 10.44 12.56
N LEU A 353 -3.28 9.83 13.74
CA LEU A 353 -2.95 8.42 13.96
C LEU A 353 -4.23 7.60 13.85
N GLU A 354 -4.08 6.36 13.41
CA GLU A 354 -5.16 5.38 13.31
C GLU A 354 -5.92 5.24 14.63
N ASN A 355 -7.26 5.24 14.55
CA ASN A 355 -8.18 5.12 15.68
C ASN A 355 -9.01 3.82 15.65
N GLN A 356 -8.88 2.98 14.62
CA GLN A 356 -9.60 1.71 14.47
C GLN A 356 -8.65 0.50 14.40
N GLY A 357 -9.20 -0.70 14.15
CA GLY A 357 -8.42 -1.94 14.01
C GLY A 357 -7.90 -2.55 15.32
N GLY A 358 -8.24 -1.95 16.48
CA GLY A 358 -7.87 -2.40 17.82
C GLY A 358 -6.43 -2.04 18.24
N LEU A 359 -6.02 -2.45 19.44
CA LEU A 359 -4.76 -2.01 20.10
C LEU A 359 -3.48 -2.17 19.26
N GLY A 360 -3.45 -3.14 18.34
CA GLY A 360 -2.29 -3.36 17.49
C GLY A 360 -2.23 -2.52 16.22
N THR A 361 -3.32 -1.82 15.91
CA THR A 361 -3.42 -0.96 14.73
C THR A 361 -3.51 0.50 15.18
N GLU A 362 -4.40 0.77 16.14
CA GLU A 362 -4.62 2.05 16.79
C GLU A 362 -3.30 2.63 17.30
N LEU A 363 -3.09 3.93 17.11
CA LEU A 363 -1.91 4.72 17.52
C LEU A 363 -0.55 4.32 16.90
N ASN A 364 -0.42 3.13 16.34
CA ASN A 364 0.84 2.61 15.80
C ASN A 364 1.01 2.90 14.31
N HIS A 365 -0.04 3.39 13.66
CA HIS A 365 -0.10 3.65 12.24
C HIS A 365 -0.67 5.04 11.96
N TRP A 366 -0.44 5.53 10.75
CA TRP A 366 -1.15 6.70 10.26
C TRP A 366 -2.59 6.38 9.89
N GLU A 367 -3.46 7.37 10.06
CA GLU A 367 -4.87 7.32 9.67
C GLU A 367 -5.01 6.99 8.16
N LYS A 368 -5.56 5.81 7.86
CA LYS A 368 -5.63 5.33 6.47
C LYS A 368 -6.57 6.17 5.61
N ARG A 369 -7.65 6.73 6.17
CA ARG A 369 -8.53 7.65 5.44
C ARG A 369 -7.75 8.81 4.82
N LEU A 370 -6.74 9.31 5.53
CA LEU A 370 -5.96 10.48 5.14
C LEU A 370 -4.72 10.17 4.32
N LEU A 371 -4.09 8.99 4.48
CA LEU A 371 -2.82 8.67 3.83
C LEU A 371 -2.83 7.37 2.99
N GLU A 372 -3.92 6.59 2.99
CA GLU A 372 -4.19 5.39 2.17
C GLU A 372 -2.98 4.49 1.85
N ASN A 373 -2.26 4.74 0.75
CA ASN A 373 -1.11 3.94 0.30
C ASN A 373 0.22 4.36 0.95
N GLU A 374 0.19 5.16 2.01
CA GLU A 374 1.36 5.39 2.85
C GLU A 374 1.74 4.09 3.56
N ALA A 375 3.04 3.78 3.55
CA ALA A 375 3.55 2.48 3.92
C ALA A 375 3.37 2.14 5.41
N MET A 376 3.14 3.12 6.28
CA MET A 376 2.88 3.01 7.72
C MET A 376 1.40 3.19 8.08
N THR A 377 0.48 3.00 7.13
CA THR A 377 -0.95 2.80 7.44
C THR A 377 -1.20 1.37 7.92
N GLY A 378 -2.29 1.16 8.66
CA GLY A 378 -2.62 -0.10 9.35
C GLY A 378 -3.10 -1.25 8.45
N SER A 379 -2.89 -1.21 7.12
CA SER A 379 -3.22 -2.34 6.25
C SER A 379 -2.30 -2.45 5.03
N HIS A 380 -2.24 -3.66 4.45
CA HIS A 380 -1.50 -3.88 3.23
C HIS A 380 -2.25 -3.36 2.00
N THR A 381 -1.62 -2.43 1.28
CA THR A 381 -2.09 -1.95 -0.02
C THR A 381 -1.02 -2.02 -1.09
N GLN A 382 -1.44 -1.92 -2.35
CA GLN A 382 -0.52 -1.90 -3.48
C GLN A 382 0.20 -0.55 -3.56
N ASN A 383 1.40 -0.56 -4.14
CA ASN A 383 2.15 0.67 -4.40
C ASN A 383 2.40 1.51 -3.12
N ARG A 384 2.74 0.84 -2.01
CA ARG A 384 3.04 1.49 -0.73
C ARG A 384 4.22 2.46 -0.83
N VAL A 385 4.05 3.63 -0.22
CA VAL A 385 5.01 4.74 -0.25
C VAL A 385 5.44 5.10 1.16
N PHE A 386 6.75 5.07 1.44
CA PHE A 386 7.32 5.74 2.61
C PHE A 386 7.42 7.24 2.32
N SER A 387 6.47 8.01 2.85
CA SER A 387 6.30 9.43 2.54
C SER A 387 7.24 10.32 3.35
N ARG A 388 7.28 11.62 3.00
CA ARG A 388 7.98 12.63 3.79
C ARG A 388 7.41 12.73 5.22
N ILE A 389 6.14 12.40 5.44
CA ILE A 389 5.49 12.43 6.77
C ILE A 389 6.09 11.34 7.68
N THR A 390 6.26 10.11 7.19
CA THR A 390 6.90 9.03 7.95
C THR A 390 8.37 9.34 8.24
N LEU A 391 9.10 9.87 7.26
CA LEU A 391 10.49 10.29 7.49
C LEU A 391 10.58 11.43 8.53
N ALA A 392 9.64 12.38 8.50
CA ALA A 392 9.56 13.44 9.49
C ALA A 392 9.28 12.93 10.90
N LEU A 393 8.40 11.92 11.06
CA LEU A 393 8.19 11.27 12.35
C LEU A 393 9.48 10.64 12.86
N MET A 394 10.20 9.92 11.99
CA MET A 394 11.45 9.28 12.38
C MET A 394 12.53 10.29 12.79
N GLU A 395 12.57 11.47 12.15
CA GLU A 395 13.47 12.56 12.56
C GLU A 395 13.02 13.21 13.88
N ASP A 396 11.71 13.42 14.08
CA ASP A 396 11.13 13.98 15.30
C ASP A 396 11.18 13.03 16.51
N THR A 397 11.61 11.78 16.34
CA THR A 397 12.03 10.93 17.47
C THR A 397 13.17 11.57 18.27
N GLY A 398 13.96 12.44 17.62
CA GLY A 398 15.18 13.03 18.17
C GLY A 398 16.41 12.11 18.06
N TRP A 399 16.25 10.90 17.52
CA TRP A 399 17.30 9.89 17.38
C TRP A 399 18.02 9.93 16.03
N TYR A 400 17.28 10.29 14.98
CA TYR A 400 17.73 10.21 13.60
C TYR A 400 17.69 11.58 12.91
N ARG A 401 18.41 11.69 11.79
CA ARG A 401 18.15 12.70 10.75
C ARG A 401 17.69 11.97 9.48
N ALA A 402 16.65 12.46 8.82
CA ALA A 402 16.12 11.80 7.64
C ALA A 402 16.65 12.43 6.35
N ASN A 403 17.08 11.59 5.42
CA ASN A 403 17.32 11.98 4.04
C ASN A 403 16.00 11.98 3.26
N TYR A 404 15.35 13.14 3.19
CA TYR A 404 14.07 13.30 2.49
C TYR A 404 14.13 13.02 0.97
N SER A 405 15.31 12.92 0.35
CA SER A 405 15.42 12.48 -1.05
C SER A 405 15.01 11.02 -1.23
N MET A 406 14.99 10.24 -0.15
CA MET A 406 14.56 8.84 -0.14
C MET A 406 13.04 8.67 0.05
N ALA A 407 12.32 9.78 0.29
CA ALA A 407 10.87 9.77 0.42
C ALA A 407 10.21 9.48 -0.94
N GLY A 408 9.25 8.56 -0.96
CA GLY A 408 8.40 8.40 -2.11
C GLY A 408 7.34 9.51 -2.19
N LYS A 409 6.87 9.79 -3.40
CA LYS A 409 5.80 10.73 -3.66
C LYS A 409 4.45 10.09 -3.30
N LEU A 410 3.81 10.61 -2.24
CA LEU A 410 2.44 10.25 -1.88
C LEU A 410 1.48 11.23 -2.57
N ASP A 411 0.61 10.72 -3.44
CA ASP A 411 -0.38 11.54 -4.16
C ASP A 411 -1.74 11.60 -3.43
N TRP A 412 -2.06 10.58 -2.64
CA TRP A 412 -3.27 10.55 -1.84
C TRP A 412 -3.32 11.72 -0.85
N GLY A 413 -4.42 12.47 -0.84
CA GLY A 413 -4.61 13.65 0.02
C GLY A 413 -3.78 14.88 -0.34
N ARG A 414 -2.84 14.78 -1.29
CA ARG A 414 -1.94 15.88 -1.62
C ARG A 414 -2.71 17.08 -2.19
N ASN A 415 -2.44 18.27 -1.64
CA ASN A 415 -3.07 19.54 -2.01
C ASN A 415 -4.62 19.56 -1.93
N LYS A 416 -5.23 18.67 -1.12
CA LYS A 416 -6.70 18.61 -0.99
C LYS A 416 -7.28 19.60 0.04
N GLY A 417 -6.43 20.32 0.76
CA GLY A 417 -6.82 21.37 1.68
C GLY A 417 -7.33 20.87 3.03
N CYS A 418 -7.72 21.81 3.89
CA CYS A 418 -8.12 21.53 5.27
C CYS A 418 -9.42 20.73 5.37
N ASP A 419 -10.36 20.94 4.45
CA ASP A 419 -11.63 20.20 4.45
C ASP A 419 -11.40 18.70 4.26
N PHE A 420 -10.46 18.30 3.40
CA PHE A 420 -10.09 16.89 3.24
C PHE A 420 -9.46 16.33 4.52
N ALA A 421 -8.54 17.08 5.12
CA ALA A 421 -7.79 16.63 6.29
C ALA A 421 -8.66 16.54 7.56
N MET A 422 -9.58 17.49 7.77
CA MET A 422 -10.24 17.72 9.06
C MET A 422 -11.74 17.41 9.08
N LYS A 423 -12.36 17.07 7.94
CA LYS A 423 -13.79 16.71 7.83
C LYS A 423 -13.95 15.26 7.38
N SER A 424 -15.18 14.77 7.46
CA SER A 424 -15.52 13.42 6.99
C SER A 424 -15.45 13.34 5.47
N CYS A 425 -15.28 12.12 4.94
CA CYS A 425 -15.35 11.89 3.50
C CYS A 425 -16.73 12.22 2.93
N LYS A 426 -17.82 12.14 3.72
CA LYS A 426 -19.13 12.66 3.31
C LYS A 426 -19.07 14.14 2.94
N PHE A 427 -18.50 14.98 3.82
CA PHE A 427 -18.37 16.41 3.56
C PHE A 427 -17.62 16.64 2.25
N TRP A 428 -16.49 15.95 2.07
CA TRP A 428 -15.69 16.04 0.85
C TRP A 428 -16.49 15.64 -0.41
N ILE A 429 -17.13 14.46 -0.38
CA ILE A 429 -17.96 13.95 -1.50
C ILE A 429 -19.07 14.96 -1.85
N ALA A 430 -19.75 15.51 -0.86
CA ALA A 430 -20.82 16.49 -1.06
C ALA A 430 -20.28 17.79 -1.71
N GLN A 431 -19.13 18.30 -1.27
CA GLN A 431 -18.51 19.49 -1.86
C GLN A 431 -18.08 19.27 -3.30
N GLN A 432 -17.47 18.12 -3.61
CA GLN A 432 -17.04 17.77 -4.97
C GLN A 432 -18.25 17.68 -5.91
N LYS A 433 -19.33 17.00 -5.49
CA LYS A 433 -20.58 16.94 -6.24
C LYS A 433 -21.19 18.32 -6.48
N LYS A 434 -21.19 19.19 -5.46
CA LYS A 434 -21.70 20.56 -5.58
C LYS A 434 -20.92 21.38 -6.62
N ARG A 435 -19.61 21.15 -6.74
CA ARG A 435 -18.74 21.78 -7.73
C ARG A 435 -18.79 21.12 -9.11
N GLN A 436 -19.56 20.04 -9.27
CA GLN A 436 -19.57 19.19 -10.47
C GLN A 436 -18.17 18.64 -10.83
N GLU A 437 -17.33 18.47 -9.81
CA GLU A 437 -16.00 17.88 -9.93
C GLU A 437 -16.09 16.34 -9.80
N ILE A 438 -15.10 15.64 -10.33
CA ILE A 438 -15.01 14.19 -10.16
C ILE A 438 -14.75 13.90 -8.68
N VAL A 439 -15.63 13.12 -8.06
CA VAL A 439 -15.47 12.65 -6.68
C VAL A 439 -14.27 11.71 -6.65
N ARG A 440 -13.10 12.26 -6.30
CA ARG A 440 -11.84 11.54 -6.03
C ARG A 440 -11.08 12.25 -4.90
N PRO A 441 -10.26 11.53 -4.11
CA PRO A 441 -9.95 10.11 -4.24
C PRO A 441 -11.03 9.15 -3.70
N TYR A 442 -12.02 9.66 -2.96
CA TYR A 442 -13.21 8.91 -2.55
C TYR A 442 -14.13 8.59 -3.73
N CYS A 443 -15.18 7.80 -3.53
CA CYS A 443 -16.14 7.46 -4.59
C CYS A 443 -17.52 7.14 -4.01
N ASP A 444 -18.54 7.14 -4.87
CA ASP A 444 -19.94 6.88 -4.49
C ASP A 444 -20.66 5.93 -5.46
N ASN A 445 -19.92 5.31 -6.37
CA ASN A 445 -20.47 4.34 -7.31
C ASN A 445 -20.59 2.97 -6.65
N LEU A 446 -21.76 2.36 -6.75
CA LEU A 446 -21.96 1.00 -6.31
C LEU A 446 -21.21 0.04 -7.21
N ARG A 447 -20.69 -1.03 -6.60
CA ARG A 447 -20.17 -2.14 -7.36
C ARG A 447 -21.31 -2.87 -8.07
N SER A 448 -21.36 -2.76 -9.39
CA SER A 448 -22.35 -3.41 -10.26
C SER A 448 -21.75 -4.58 -11.04
N ASN A 449 -22.62 -5.36 -11.70
CA ASN A 449 -22.25 -6.27 -12.78
C ASN A 449 -23.06 -5.85 -14.02
N PRO A 450 -22.43 -5.29 -15.07
CA PRO A 450 -20.99 -5.11 -15.23
C PRO A 450 -20.36 -4.07 -14.30
N LEU A 451 -19.04 -4.15 -14.13
CA LEU A 451 -18.24 -3.23 -13.33
C LEU A 451 -18.14 -1.87 -14.03
N GLN A 452 -18.41 -0.83 -13.26
CA GLN A 452 -18.07 0.55 -13.65
C GLN A 452 -16.63 0.85 -13.25
N LEU A 453 -15.73 0.79 -14.23
CA LEU A 453 -14.31 1.02 -14.04
C LEU A 453 -14.00 2.52 -13.90
N MET A 454 -13.01 2.84 -13.10
CA MET A 454 -12.49 4.18 -12.89
C MET A 454 -10.98 4.16 -12.81
N CYS A 455 -10.35 5.33 -12.75
CA CYS A 455 -8.91 5.40 -12.49
C CYS A 455 -8.64 5.65 -11.01
N ARG A 456 -7.56 5.06 -10.50
CA ARG A 456 -6.94 5.48 -9.24
C ARG A 456 -6.59 6.98 -9.33
N GLN A 457 -6.53 7.65 -8.18
CA GLN A 457 -6.32 9.11 -8.12
C GLN A 457 -5.08 9.60 -8.86
N ASP A 458 -3.99 8.83 -8.86
CA ASP A 458 -2.74 9.16 -9.55
C ASP A 458 -2.69 8.67 -11.02
N GLN A 459 -3.81 8.15 -11.53
CA GLN A 459 -3.99 7.64 -12.88
C GLN A 459 -2.95 6.56 -13.28
N ARG A 460 -2.38 5.84 -12.32
CA ARG A 460 -1.44 4.74 -12.63
C ARG A 460 -2.11 3.39 -12.82
N ALA A 461 -3.33 3.23 -12.33
CA ALA A 461 -4.02 1.96 -12.36
C ALA A 461 -5.51 2.13 -12.63
N VAL A 462 -6.09 1.12 -13.25
CA VAL A 462 -7.54 0.92 -13.30
C VAL A 462 -8.02 0.52 -11.91
N ALA A 463 -9.17 1.03 -11.51
CA ALA A 463 -9.71 0.91 -10.17
C ALA A 463 -11.22 0.70 -10.22
N VAL A 464 -11.76 0.27 -9.09
CA VAL A 464 -13.20 0.17 -8.82
C VAL A 464 -13.50 0.83 -7.47
N CYS A 465 -14.74 1.30 -7.27
CA CYS A 465 -15.13 1.90 -6.00
C CYS A 465 -15.34 0.80 -4.96
N ASN A 466 -14.61 0.86 -3.84
CA ASN A 466 -14.73 -0.16 -2.77
C ASN A 466 -15.97 -0.01 -1.88
N LEU A 467 -17.00 0.69 -2.37
CA LEU A 467 -18.30 0.81 -1.73
C LEU A 467 -19.04 -0.53 -1.79
N GLN A 468 -19.48 -1.02 -0.62
CA GLN A 468 -20.21 -2.27 -0.49
C GLN A 468 -21.31 -2.18 0.57
N LYS A 469 -22.23 -3.16 0.52
CA LYS A 469 -23.25 -3.37 1.57
C LYS A 469 -22.69 -4.29 2.65
N PHE A 470 -22.83 -3.89 3.90
CA PHE A 470 -22.48 -4.68 5.08
C PHE A 470 -23.69 -5.48 5.57
N PRO A 471 -23.47 -6.65 6.19
CA PRO A 471 -24.56 -7.45 6.77
C PRO A 471 -25.18 -6.79 8.01
N LYS A 472 -24.43 -5.92 8.69
CA LYS A 472 -24.87 -5.15 9.85
C LYS A 472 -24.88 -3.67 9.50
N ARG A 473 -25.77 -2.92 10.16
CA ARG A 473 -25.80 -1.46 10.07
C ARG A 473 -24.47 -0.90 10.57
N LEU A 474 -23.88 0.02 9.82
CA LEU A 474 -22.67 0.72 10.23
C LEU A 474 -22.96 1.66 11.41
N PRO A 475 -21.99 1.89 12.32
CA PRO A 475 -22.10 2.95 13.32
C PRO A 475 -22.46 4.29 12.69
N GLN A 476 -23.19 5.13 13.42
CA GLN A 476 -23.74 6.38 12.89
C GLN A 476 -22.66 7.32 12.33
N GLU A 477 -21.48 7.35 12.95
CA GLU A 477 -20.33 8.14 12.51
C GLU A 477 -19.76 7.73 11.14
N TYR A 478 -20.03 6.51 10.70
CA TYR A 478 -19.54 5.94 9.44
C TYR A 478 -20.64 5.82 8.36
N GLN A 479 -21.80 6.43 8.58
CA GLN A 479 -22.90 6.47 7.60
C GLN A 479 -22.80 7.75 6.76
N TYR A 480 -22.31 7.66 5.52
CA TYR A 480 -21.96 8.85 4.74
C TYR A 480 -22.99 9.30 3.71
N PHE A 481 -23.89 8.41 3.28
CA PHE A 481 -24.72 8.64 2.10
C PHE A 481 -26.16 9.03 2.45
N ASP A 482 -26.61 10.17 1.93
CA ASP A 482 -28.03 10.55 1.95
C ASP A 482 -28.80 9.94 0.77
N GLN A 483 -28.10 9.61 -0.31
CA GLN A 483 -28.61 8.97 -1.50
C GLN A 483 -27.50 8.17 -2.18
N LEU A 484 -27.84 6.99 -2.68
CA LEU A 484 -27.04 6.18 -3.59
C LEU A 484 -27.95 5.71 -4.72
N ASN A 485 -27.46 5.71 -5.96
CA ASN A 485 -28.26 5.31 -7.11
C ASN A 485 -28.67 3.83 -6.98
N GLY A 486 -29.96 3.53 -7.10
CA GLY A 486 -30.48 2.16 -6.98
C GLY A 486 -30.55 1.59 -5.56
N VAL A 487 -30.35 2.41 -4.52
CA VAL A 487 -30.42 1.96 -3.11
C VAL A 487 -31.53 2.69 -2.36
N PRO A 488 -32.50 1.97 -1.77
CA PRO A 488 -33.54 2.56 -0.93
C PRO A 488 -32.99 3.25 0.32
N ALA A 489 -33.70 4.25 0.83
CA ALA A 489 -33.23 5.09 1.93
C ALA A 489 -32.98 4.31 3.24
N GLU A 490 -33.76 3.26 3.48
CA GLU A 490 -33.69 2.33 4.60
C GLU A 490 -32.43 1.45 4.59
N GLU A 491 -31.85 1.23 3.41
CA GLU A 491 -30.65 0.41 3.25
C GLU A 491 -29.35 1.23 3.32
N LEU A 492 -29.40 2.54 3.08
CA LEU A 492 -28.22 3.43 3.11
C LEU A 492 -27.33 3.26 4.36
N PRO A 493 -27.86 3.05 5.59
CA PRO A 493 -27.04 2.81 6.79
C PRO A 493 -26.16 1.54 6.76
N TYR A 494 -26.35 0.67 5.77
CA TYR A 494 -25.56 -0.55 5.57
C TYR A 494 -24.45 -0.36 4.52
N TYR A 495 -24.34 0.80 3.87
CA TYR A 495 -23.37 1.04 2.81
C TYR A 495 -22.20 1.89 3.30
N GLY A 496 -20.99 1.43 3.01
CA GLY A 496 -19.73 2.11 3.28
C GLY A 496 -18.57 1.51 2.49
N GLY A 497 -17.39 2.11 2.60
CA GLY A 497 -16.16 1.57 2.06
C GLY A 497 -15.79 0.24 2.72
N ALA A 498 -15.20 -0.68 1.95
CA ALA A 498 -14.87 -2.03 2.39
C ALA A 498 -13.72 -2.09 3.41
N VAL A 499 -12.94 -1.02 3.55
CA VAL A 499 -11.79 -0.95 4.47
C VAL A 499 -12.21 -0.23 5.74
N GLU A 500 -12.31 -0.99 6.84
CA GLU A 500 -12.72 -0.49 8.16
C GLU A 500 -11.87 0.71 8.58
N ILE A 501 -10.57 0.51 8.72
CA ILE A 501 -9.57 1.50 9.19
C ILE A 501 -9.39 2.74 8.30
N ALA A 502 -10.16 2.85 7.22
CA ALA A 502 -10.26 4.07 6.43
C ALA A 502 -11.53 4.85 6.80
N ASP A 503 -11.98 4.75 8.06
CA ASP A 503 -13.26 5.23 8.57
C ASP A 503 -14.47 4.75 7.73
N PHE A 504 -14.41 3.56 7.12
CA PHE A 504 -15.38 3.11 6.11
C PHE A 504 -15.61 4.13 4.96
N CYS A 505 -14.67 5.03 4.70
CA CYS A 505 -14.75 5.95 3.58
C CYS A 505 -14.53 5.17 2.28
N PRO A 506 -15.45 5.23 1.31
CA PRO A 506 -15.29 4.53 0.04
C PRO A 506 -14.35 5.30 -0.88
N PHE A 507 -13.44 4.57 -1.54
CA PHE A 507 -12.45 5.12 -2.45
C PHE A 507 -12.15 4.22 -3.65
N SER A 508 -11.55 4.82 -4.68
CA SER A 508 -11.10 4.11 -5.88
C SER A 508 -9.92 3.20 -5.53
N GLN A 509 -10.15 1.90 -5.53
CA GLN A 509 -9.16 0.90 -5.18
C GLN A 509 -8.81 0.01 -6.38
N GLU A 510 -7.54 -0.32 -6.52
CA GLU A 510 -7.07 -1.29 -7.50
C GLU A 510 -7.71 -2.65 -7.30
N PHE A 511 -7.70 -3.45 -8.37
CA PHE A 511 -8.15 -4.84 -8.32
C PHE A 511 -7.31 -5.72 -9.25
N SER A 512 -7.48 -7.03 -9.11
CA SER A 512 -6.93 -8.02 -10.04
C SER A 512 -8.06 -8.72 -10.77
N TRP A 513 -7.84 -9.04 -12.04
CA TRP A 513 -8.76 -9.86 -12.83
C TRP A 513 -8.51 -11.33 -12.53
N HIS A 514 -9.59 -12.05 -12.19
CA HIS A 514 -9.57 -13.50 -12.03
C HIS A 514 -10.53 -14.15 -13.02
N LEU A 515 -10.11 -15.28 -13.58
CA LEU A 515 -10.94 -16.14 -14.43
C LEU A 515 -11.08 -17.49 -13.75
N SER A 516 -12.32 -17.91 -13.46
CA SER A 516 -12.62 -19.14 -12.72
C SER A 516 -11.81 -19.26 -11.42
N GLY A 517 -11.69 -18.14 -10.70
CA GLY A 517 -10.94 -18.02 -9.43
C GLY A 517 -9.42 -17.86 -9.58
N ARG A 518 -8.84 -18.13 -10.76
CA ARG A 518 -7.39 -18.03 -10.99
C ARG A 518 -6.99 -16.61 -11.37
N TYR A 519 -5.93 -16.10 -10.74
CA TYR A 519 -5.34 -14.80 -11.09
C TYR A 519 -4.98 -14.76 -12.58
N GLN A 520 -5.28 -13.65 -13.24
CA GLN A 520 -4.91 -13.41 -14.64
C GLN A 520 -3.91 -12.27 -14.74
N ARG A 521 -4.28 -11.10 -14.22
CA ARG A 521 -3.47 -9.87 -14.25
C ARG A 521 -3.91 -8.85 -13.19
N GLY A 522 -3.02 -7.93 -12.84
CA GLY A 522 -3.32 -6.76 -12.01
C GLY A 522 -3.77 -5.57 -12.87
N SER A 523 -4.16 -4.49 -12.20
CA SER A 523 -4.70 -3.26 -12.82
C SER A 523 -3.74 -2.09 -12.95
N ASP A 524 -2.49 -2.25 -12.50
CA ASP A 524 -1.44 -1.26 -12.71
C ASP A 524 -1.09 -1.16 -14.20
N CYS A 525 -1.29 0.03 -14.78
CA CYS A 525 -1.05 0.31 -16.19
C CYS A 525 0.44 0.28 -16.56
N ARG A 526 1.34 0.43 -15.59
CA ARG A 526 2.78 0.56 -15.84
C ARG A 526 3.53 -0.76 -15.93
N VAL A 527 2.87 -1.85 -15.55
CA VAL A 527 3.43 -3.21 -15.49
C VAL A 527 3.12 -3.90 -16.82
N PRO A 528 4.12 -4.15 -17.70
CA PRO A 528 3.91 -4.79 -18.99
C PRO A 528 3.23 -6.17 -18.90
N GLU A 529 3.49 -6.90 -17.81
CA GLU A 529 2.91 -8.23 -17.55
C GLU A 529 1.38 -8.20 -17.37
N ASN A 530 0.79 -7.01 -17.16
CA ASN A 530 -0.67 -6.83 -17.09
C ASN A 530 -1.34 -6.60 -18.46
N GLN A 531 -0.58 -6.63 -19.57
CA GLN A 531 -1.13 -6.47 -20.92
C GLN A 531 -2.19 -7.54 -21.21
N PRO A 532 -3.43 -7.16 -21.57
CA PRO A 532 -4.47 -8.13 -21.93
C PRO A 532 -4.15 -8.82 -23.25
N ASP A 533 -4.52 -10.10 -23.34
CA ASP A 533 -4.47 -10.88 -24.58
C ASP A 533 -5.20 -10.16 -25.71
N LEU A 534 -4.70 -10.26 -26.95
CA LEU A 534 -5.28 -9.61 -28.13
C LEU A 534 -6.78 -9.91 -28.30
N SER A 535 -7.21 -11.14 -28.02
CA SER A 535 -8.62 -11.56 -28.15
C SER A 535 -9.55 -10.97 -27.08
N ARG A 536 -8.99 -10.37 -26.03
CA ARG A 536 -9.67 -9.81 -24.85
C ARG A 536 -9.34 -8.33 -24.63
N ASN A 537 -8.54 -7.73 -25.50
CA ASN A 537 -8.13 -6.33 -25.40
C ASN A 537 -9.16 -5.41 -26.09
N TYR A 538 -10.43 -5.50 -25.67
CA TYR A 538 -11.56 -4.84 -26.36
C TYR A 538 -11.43 -3.31 -26.48
N ALA A 539 -10.70 -2.68 -25.56
CA ALA A 539 -10.53 -1.23 -25.52
C ALA A 539 -9.18 -0.74 -26.08
N ALA A 540 -8.46 -1.61 -26.81
CA ALA A 540 -7.15 -1.29 -27.40
C ALA A 540 -6.13 -0.78 -26.35
N GLU A 541 -6.18 -1.33 -25.13
CA GLU A 541 -5.31 -0.96 -24.03
C GLU A 541 -3.85 -1.33 -24.32
N THR A 542 -2.94 -0.49 -23.83
CA THR A 542 -1.49 -0.73 -23.87
C THR A 542 -0.92 -0.51 -22.49
N TYR A 543 -0.28 -1.55 -21.93
CA TYR A 543 0.37 -1.52 -20.62
C TYR A 543 1.88 -1.39 -20.79
N GLY A 544 2.52 -0.63 -19.90
CA GLY A 544 3.96 -0.42 -19.90
C GLY A 544 4.38 0.87 -19.22
N PRO A 545 5.68 1.14 -19.08
CA PRO A 545 6.20 2.21 -18.20
C PRO A 545 5.66 3.62 -18.49
N SER A 546 5.24 3.88 -19.73
CA SER A 546 4.67 5.17 -20.17
C SER A 546 3.14 5.15 -20.29
N SER A 547 2.48 4.13 -19.75
CA SER A 547 1.03 3.99 -19.78
C SER A 547 0.37 4.51 -18.52
N VAL A 548 -0.82 5.09 -18.70
CA VAL A 548 -1.64 5.70 -17.65
C VAL A 548 -3.10 5.29 -17.83
N CYS A 549 -3.86 5.33 -16.74
CA CYS A 549 -5.29 5.09 -16.75
C CYS A 549 -6.02 6.34 -17.22
N LEU A 550 -6.83 6.20 -18.27
CA LEU A 550 -7.69 7.26 -18.81
C LEU A 550 -9.15 6.86 -18.72
N ILE A 551 -10.03 7.86 -18.64
CA ILE A 551 -11.48 7.65 -18.54
C ILE A 551 -12.08 7.44 -19.92
N GLN A 552 -12.88 6.39 -20.03
CA GLN A 552 -13.65 6.04 -21.22
C GLN A 552 -15.06 6.61 -21.06
N LYS A 553 -15.47 7.49 -21.98
CA LYS A 553 -16.82 8.08 -21.96
C LYS A 553 -17.89 7.08 -22.40
N SER A 554 -17.52 6.11 -23.22
CA SER A 554 -18.37 5.02 -23.69
C SER A 554 -17.60 3.71 -23.72
N ALA A 555 -18.32 2.59 -23.67
CA ALA A 555 -17.72 1.29 -23.93
C ALA A 555 -17.05 1.28 -25.32
N PHE A 556 -15.87 0.69 -25.41
CA PHE A 556 -15.21 0.44 -26.68
C PHE A 556 -15.87 -0.76 -27.39
N THR A 557 -15.99 -0.68 -28.71
CA THR A 557 -16.39 -1.81 -29.56
C THR A 557 -15.19 -2.27 -30.37
N MET A 558 -15.09 -3.58 -30.56
CA MET A 558 -14.09 -4.24 -31.39
C MET A 558 -14.84 -5.05 -32.46
N GLU A 559 -14.71 -4.63 -33.72
CA GLU A 559 -15.54 -5.09 -34.83
C GLU A 559 -14.72 -5.72 -35.96
N GLN A 560 -15.24 -6.81 -36.48
CA GLN A 560 -14.87 -7.52 -37.71
C GLN A 560 -16.12 -7.63 -38.57
N CYS A 561 -15.98 -7.93 -39.87
CA CYS A 561 -17.11 -8.07 -40.81
C CYS A 561 -18.30 -8.86 -40.27
N THR A 562 -18.04 -9.96 -39.56
CA THR A 562 -19.07 -10.89 -39.08
C THR A 562 -19.26 -10.85 -37.57
N LYS A 563 -18.46 -10.05 -36.84
CA LYS A 563 -18.37 -10.16 -35.39
C LYS A 563 -18.15 -8.81 -34.74
N LYS A 564 -19.07 -8.44 -33.85
CA LYS A 564 -18.97 -7.27 -32.98
C LYS A 564 -18.82 -7.71 -31.54
N LEU A 565 -17.79 -7.21 -30.88
CA LEU A 565 -17.49 -7.49 -29.48
C LEU A 565 -17.48 -6.17 -28.70
N THR A 566 -17.99 -6.23 -27.48
CA THR A 566 -18.01 -5.09 -26.56
C THR A 566 -17.76 -5.66 -25.17
N TYR A 567 -16.85 -5.04 -24.43
CA TYR A 567 -16.56 -5.48 -23.07
C TYR A 567 -17.63 -4.91 -22.13
N PRO A 568 -18.25 -5.76 -21.29
CA PRO A 568 -19.34 -5.30 -20.44
C PRO A 568 -18.80 -4.40 -19.31
N ASP A 569 -17.60 -4.66 -18.79
CA ASP A 569 -16.94 -3.84 -17.78
C ASP A 569 -16.18 -2.67 -18.42
N TRP A 570 -16.57 -1.42 -18.20
CA TRP A 570 -15.93 -0.28 -18.84
C TRP A 570 -16.01 0.99 -17.98
N GLY A 571 -15.30 2.03 -18.41
CA GLY A 571 -15.27 3.34 -17.77
C GLY A 571 -13.86 3.92 -17.65
N SER A 572 -12.85 3.06 -17.77
CA SER A 572 -11.46 3.45 -17.88
C SER A 572 -10.59 2.33 -18.44
N GLY A 573 -9.43 2.67 -18.99
CA GLY A 573 -8.44 1.70 -19.48
C GLY A 573 -7.03 2.29 -19.50
N CYS A 574 -6.03 1.43 -19.75
CA CYS A 574 -4.63 1.83 -19.78
C CYS A 574 -4.16 2.18 -21.20
N TYR A 575 -3.58 3.36 -21.36
CA TYR A 575 -3.11 3.87 -22.65
C TYR A 575 -1.73 4.49 -22.53
N GLN A 576 -0.89 4.26 -23.54
CA GLN A 576 0.43 4.88 -23.62
C GLN A 576 0.29 6.37 -23.93
N ILE A 577 1.08 7.19 -23.25
CA ILE A 577 1.13 8.63 -23.47
C ILE A 577 2.53 9.11 -23.85
N SER A 578 2.61 10.26 -24.51
CA SER A 578 3.84 11.02 -24.64
C SER A 578 3.59 12.52 -24.58
N CYS A 579 4.58 13.27 -24.12
CA CYS A 579 4.56 14.72 -24.08
C CYS A 579 5.33 15.27 -25.28
N SER A 580 4.77 16.28 -25.96
CA SER A 580 5.48 17.03 -27.00
C SER A 580 5.21 18.53 -26.86
N SER A 581 5.89 19.35 -27.67
CA SER A 581 5.64 20.80 -27.73
C SER A 581 4.20 21.19 -28.11
N GLN A 582 3.43 20.24 -28.65
CA GLN A 582 2.01 20.40 -28.99
C GLN A 582 1.07 20.01 -27.84
N GLY A 583 1.60 19.42 -26.76
CA GLY A 583 0.84 18.94 -25.61
C GLY A 583 0.93 17.43 -25.43
N LEU A 584 -0.06 16.87 -24.72
CA LEU A 584 -0.15 15.46 -24.39
C LEU A 584 -0.72 14.66 -25.57
N LYS A 585 -0.05 13.57 -25.95
CA LYS A 585 -0.50 12.63 -26.98
C LYS A 585 -0.83 11.28 -26.37
N ILE A 586 -1.96 10.71 -26.78
CA ILE A 586 -2.40 9.36 -26.41
C ILE A 586 -2.18 8.44 -27.61
N TRP A 587 -1.52 7.31 -27.37
CA TRP A 587 -1.09 6.38 -28.41
C TRP A 587 -1.96 5.13 -28.45
N PHE A 588 -2.28 4.75 -29.67
CA PHE A 588 -2.86 3.46 -30.02
C PHE A 588 -1.98 2.83 -31.10
N ARG A 589 -1.07 1.94 -30.69
CA ARG A 589 0.04 1.46 -31.54
C ARG A 589 0.82 2.61 -32.17
N ALA A 590 0.69 2.80 -33.49
CA ALA A 590 1.40 3.84 -34.24
C ALA A 590 0.59 5.14 -34.40
N THR A 591 -0.68 5.15 -34.00
CA THR A 591 -1.57 6.29 -34.17
C THR A 591 -1.59 7.13 -32.89
N ALA A 592 -1.30 8.42 -33.00
CA ALA A 592 -1.30 9.37 -31.89
C ALA A 592 -2.49 10.32 -31.98
N TYR A 593 -3.20 10.49 -30.87
CA TYR A 593 -4.28 11.46 -30.71
C TYR A 593 -3.83 12.57 -29.77
N LEU A 594 -4.03 13.83 -30.16
CA LEU A 594 -3.60 14.99 -29.38
C LEU A 594 -4.70 15.46 -28.42
N CYS A 595 -4.34 15.64 -27.15
CA CYS A 595 -5.15 16.34 -26.18
C CYS A 595 -4.81 17.84 -26.18
N SER A 596 -5.74 18.64 -26.71
CA SER A 596 -5.64 20.10 -26.82
C SER A 596 -6.12 20.85 -25.58
N ARG A 597 -7.01 20.23 -24.79
CA ARG A 597 -7.52 20.75 -23.50
C ARG A 597 -8.04 19.63 -22.61
N ALA A 598 -8.06 19.86 -21.31
CA ALA A 598 -8.70 18.96 -20.35
C ALA A 598 -10.21 18.80 -20.68
N GLY A 599 -10.71 17.58 -20.55
CA GLY A 599 -12.11 17.25 -20.82
C GLY A 599 -12.48 17.12 -22.30
N GLN A 600 -11.54 17.33 -23.24
CA GLN A 600 -11.76 17.03 -24.66
C GLN A 600 -12.14 15.56 -24.83
N ILE A 601 -13.15 15.29 -25.66
CA ILE A 601 -13.53 13.93 -26.03
C ILE A 601 -12.78 13.55 -27.30
N LEU A 602 -12.01 12.47 -27.23
CA LEU A 602 -11.35 11.87 -28.39
C LEU A 602 -12.21 10.73 -28.91
N GLU A 603 -12.72 10.88 -30.12
CA GLU A 603 -13.33 9.81 -30.89
C GLU A 603 -12.22 8.95 -31.49
N ILE A 604 -12.10 7.72 -31.01
CA ILE A 604 -11.08 6.76 -31.44
C ILE A 604 -11.70 5.86 -32.50
N SER A 605 -11.04 5.73 -33.63
CA SER A 605 -11.34 4.75 -34.68
C SER A 605 -10.03 4.27 -35.28
N ILE A 606 -9.65 3.02 -35.00
CA ILE A 606 -8.37 2.45 -35.42
C ILE A 606 -8.54 1.02 -35.89
N GLU A 607 -7.73 0.61 -36.87
CA GLU A 607 -7.65 -0.77 -37.34
C GLU A 607 -6.41 -1.46 -36.78
N MET A 608 -6.58 -2.65 -36.19
CA MET A 608 -5.49 -3.47 -35.67
C MET A 608 -5.79 -4.96 -35.83
N ASN A 609 -4.93 -5.69 -36.54
CA ASN A 609 -5.05 -7.14 -36.76
C ASN A 609 -6.43 -7.54 -37.33
N ASP A 610 -6.87 -6.84 -38.38
CA ASP A 610 -8.19 -7.02 -39.03
C ASP A 610 -9.40 -6.72 -38.12
N TRP A 611 -9.20 -6.05 -36.98
CA TRP A 611 -10.27 -5.54 -36.12
C TRP A 611 -10.31 -4.02 -36.14
N VAL A 612 -11.51 -3.45 -36.21
CA VAL A 612 -11.74 -2.01 -36.03
C VAL A 612 -12.19 -1.75 -34.59
N TYR A 613 -11.46 -0.89 -33.90
CA TYR A 613 -11.77 -0.47 -32.54
C TYR A 613 -12.38 0.91 -32.57
N THR A 614 -13.56 1.07 -31.97
CA THR A 614 -14.21 2.38 -31.83
C THR A 614 -14.56 2.68 -30.39
N GLY A 615 -14.35 3.92 -29.95
CA GLY A 615 -14.61 4.30 -28.56
C GLY A 615 -14.31 5.77 -28.30
N ASN A 616 -14.57 6.21 -27.07
CA ASN A 616 -14.38 7.60 -26.66
C ASN A 616 -13.52 7.70 -25.40
N LEU A 617 -12.46 8.50 -25.46
CA LEU A 617 -11.64 8.85 -24.30
C LEU A 617 -11.85 10.30 -23.89
N ILE A 618 -11.73 10.56 -22.60
CA ILE A 618 -11.69 11.93 -22.06
C ILE A 618 -10.23 12.31 -21.82
N CYS A 619 -9.77 13.38 -22.47
CA CYS A 619 -8.44 13.93 -22.28
C CYS A 619 -8.26 14.45 -20.85
N PRO A 620 -7.17 14.07 -20.17
CA PRO A 620 -6.81 14.64 -18.88
C PRO A 620 -6.15 16.02 -19.06
N ALA A 621 -5.85 16.70 -17.96
CA ALA A 621 -5.04 17.90 -18.03
C ALA A 621 -3.59 17.55 -18.42
N CYS A 622 -3.00 18.33 -19.31
CA CYS A 622 -1.64 18.06 -19.80
C CYS A 622 -0.61 18.12 -18.65
N LEU A 623 -0.76 19.08 -17.73
CA LEU A 623 0.14 19.29 -16.59
C LEU A 623 0.10 18.14 -15.57
N ASP A 624 -0.90 17.25 -15.63
CA ASP A 624 -0.93 16.05 -14.79
C ASP A 624 0.20 15.07 -15.18
N PHE A 625 0.69 15.14 -16.43
CA PHE A 625 1.64 14.18 -17.00
C PHE A 625 2.91 14.80 -17.59
N CYS A 626 2.85 16.06 -18.01
CA CYS A 626 3.94 16.74 -18.71
C CYS A 626 4.48 17.91 -17.89
N GLU A 627 5.81 18.09 -17.89
CA GLU A 627 6.48 19.20 -17.18
C GLU A 627 6.19 20.56 -17.82
N SER A 628 5.97 20.59 -19.13
CA SER A 628 5.59 21.77 -19.89
C SER A 628 4.45 21.45 -20.84
N CYS A 629 3.50 22.38 -20.94
CA CYS A 629 2.31 22.25 -21.77
C CYS A 629 2.03 23.56 -22.49
N PRO A 630 1.61 23.52 -23.76
CA PRO A 630 1.10 24.72 -24.41
C PRO A 630 -0.22 25.17 -23.76
N PRO A 631 -0.63 26.44 -23.95
CA PRO A 631 -1.94 26.90 -23.54
C PRO A 631 -3.04 26.01 -24.14
N GLU A 632 -4.08 25.75 -23.34
CA GLU A 632 -5.24 24.99 -23.82
C GLU A 632 -5.89 25.69 -25.01
N ARG A 633 -6.29 24.89 -26.00
CA ARG A 633 -6.95 25.37 -27.22
C ARG A 633 -8.20 24.55 -27.45
N ASP A 634 -9.17 25.15 -28.13
CA ASP A 634 -10.28 24.36 -28.62
C ASP A 634 -9.76 23.31 -29.61
N PRO A 635 -10.30 22.08 -29.55
CA PRO A 635 -9.93 21.05 -30.49
C PRO A 635 -10.18 21.57 -31.91
N PRO A 636 -9.28 21.30 -32.87
CA PRO A 636 -9.48 21.71 -34.24
C PRO A 636 -10.88 21.25 -34.68
N SER A 637 -11.65 22.15 -35.29
CA SER A 637 -12.97 21.82 -35.81
C SER A 637 -12.83 20.54 -36.62
N VAL A 638 -13.49 19.46 -36.19
CA VAL A 638 -13.48 18.19 -36.92
C VAL A 638 -13.97 18.54 -38.32
N ASN A 639 -13.06 18.58 -39.29
CA ASN A 639 -13.43 18.64 -40.67
C ASN A 639 -14.26 17.38 -40.88
N LYS A 640 -15.59 17.53 -40.97
CA LYS A 640 -16.54 16.46 -41.34
C LYS A 640 -16.27 15.91 -42.75
N THR A 641 -15.09 16.13 -43.31
CA THR A 641 -14.57 15.41 -44.47
C THR A 641 -13.88 14.14 -43.97
N ARG A 642 -14.70 13.09 -43.81
CA ARG A 642 -14.34 11.67 -43.80
C ARG A 642 -13.34 11.21 -42.72
N VAL A 643 -13.86 10.90 -41.52
CA VAL A 643 -13.65 9.52 -41.06
C VAL A 643 -14.56 8.69 -41.97
N SER A 644 -14.03 8.27 -43.13
CA SER A 644 -14.75 7.24 -43.89
C SER A 644 -14.96 6.08 -42.93
N PRO A 645 -16.18 5.53 -42.79
CA PRO A 645 -16.34 4.24 -42.13
C PRO A 645 -15.29 3.33 -42.74
N ILE A 646 -14.42 2.75 -41.91
CA ILE A 646 -13.50 1.72 -42.39
C ILE A 646 -14.42 0.63 -42.91
N ASP A 647 -14.51 0.49 -44.24
CA ASP A 647 -15.35 -0.52 -44.85
C ASP A 647 -14.69 -1.88 -44.57
N LEU A 648 -15.12 -2.46 -43.45
CA LEU A 648 -14.64 -3.74 -42.94
C LEU A 648 -14.68 -4.83 -44.00
N CYS A 649 -15.56 -4.72 -45.01
CA CYS A 649 -15.87 -5.79 -45.95
C CYS A 649 -15.59 -5.46 -47.43
N SER A 650 -14.93 -4.34 -47.75
CA SER A 650 -14.60 -3.99 -49.14
C SER A 650 -13.50 -4.86 -49.79
N ARG A 651 -12.97 -5.87 -49.09
CA ARG A 651 -12.23 -6.98 -49.73
C ARG A 651 -13.18 -8.10 -50.16
N SER A 652 -14.21 -7.76 -50.93
CA SER A 652 -15.01 -8.77 -51.62
C SER A 652 -14.17 -9.38 -52.74
N SER A 653 -13.66 -10.59 -52.52
CA SER A 653 -13.17 -11.49 -53.57
C SER A 653 -14.22 -11.73 -54.67
N SER A 654 -15.49 -11.34 -54.46
CA SER A 654 -16.56 -11.45 -55.45
C SER A 654 -16.29 -10.65 -56.72
N LEU A 655 -15.63 -9.48 -56.65
CA LEU A 655 -15.37 -8.65 -57.83
C LEU A 655 -14.39 -9.32 -58.80
N VAL A 656 -13.38 -10.01 -58.24
CA VAL A 656 -12.43 -10.84 -59.00
C VAL A 656 -13.14 -12.07 -59.58
N VAL A 657 -13.96 -12.76 -58.78
CA VAL A 657 -14.73 -13.93 -59.24
C VAL A 657 -15.72 -13.57 -60.35
N THR A 658 -16.41 -12.44 -60.26
CA THR A 658 -17.33 -11.96 -61.32
C THR A 658 -16.57 -11.56 -62.58
N LEU A 659 -15.39 -10.94 -62.47
CA LEU A 659 -14.58 -10.58 -63.64
C LEU A 659 -14.02 -11.83 -64.35
N TRP A 660 -13.58 -12.83 -63.58
CA TRP A 660 -13.11 -14.12 -64.10
C TRP A 660 -14.23 -14.92 -64.77
N LEU A 661 -15.44 -14.94 -64.18
CA LEU A 661 -16.60 -15.58 -64.80
C LEU A 661 -17.05 -14.85 -66.07
N LEU A 662 -16.95 -13.53 -66.13
CA LEU A 662 -17.19 -12.75 -67.36
C LEU A 662 -16.14 -13.06 -68.44
N LEU A 663 -14.85 -13.12 -68.09
CA LEU A 663 -13.77 -13.47 -69.01
C LEU A 663 -13.87 -14.91 -69.55
N ILE A 664 -14.25 -15.87 -68.70
CA ILE A 664 -14.46 -17.27 -69.09
C ILE A 664 -15.68 -17.41 -70.02
N ASN A 665 -16.73 -16.60 -69.85
CA ASN A 665 -17.89 -16.61 -70.74
C ASN A 665 -17.68 -15.80 -72.04
N LEU A 666 -16.74 -14.86 -72.07
CA LEU A 666 -16.38 -14.10 -73.27
C LEU A 666 -15.39 -14.82 -74.20
N LEU A 667 -14.55 -15.71 -73.66
CA LEU A 667 -13.58 -16.47 -74.45
C LEU A 667 -14.22 -17.34 -75.55
N PRO A 668 -15.28 -18.14 -75.28
CA PRO A 668 -15.96 -18.94 -76.30
C PRO A 668 -16.65 -18.09 -77.36
N LEU A 669 -17.13 -16.90 -76.99
CA LEU A 669 -17.79 -15.95 -77.89
C LEU A 669 -16.80 -15.31 -78.86
N LEU A 670 -15.60 -14.95 -78.37
CA LEU A 670 -14.50 -14.45 -79.20
C LEU A 670 -13.90 -15.53 -80.10
N LEU A 671 -13.77 -16.77 -79.62
CA LEU A 671 -13.35 -17.92 -80.44
C LEU A 671 -14.40 -18.26 -81.52
N GLY A 672 -15.69 -18.16 -81.21
CA GLY A 672 -16.77 -18.34 -82.19
C GLY A 672 -16.78 -17.28 -83.29
N ILE A 673 -16.54 -16.01 -82.92
CA ILE A 673 -16.44 -14.91 -83.90
C ILE A 673 -15.20 -15.08 -84.80
N LEU A 674 -14.05 -15.48 -84.24
CA LEU A 674 -12.84 -15.72 -85.03
C LEU A 674 -12.96 -16.92 -85.98
N LEU A 675 -13.68 -17.97 -85.58
CA LEU A 675 -13.96 -19.13 -86.44
C LEU A 675 -14.98 -18.81 -87.55
N CYS A 676 -15.92 -17.88 -87.33
CA CYS A 676 -16.85 -17.42 -88.36
C CYS A 676 -16.23 -16.46 -89.39
N VAL A 677 -15.12 -15.80 -89.08
CA VAL A 677 -14.41 -14.91 -90.02
C VAL A 677 -13.45 -15.70 -90.93
N HIS A 678 -13.20 -16.97 -90.63
CA HIS A 678 -12.28 -17.83 -91.38
C HIS A 678 -12.93 -18.97 -92.17
N ASN A 679 -14.25 -18.92 -92.40
CA ASN A 679 -14.98 -19.81 -93.32
C ASN A 679 -15.83 -19.03 -94.32
#